data_AF-A0A2W6AT95-F1
#
_entry.id   AF-A0A2W6AT95-F1
#
_cell.length_a   1.000
_cell.length_b   1.000
_cell.length_c   1.000
_cell.angle_alpha   90.00
_cell.angle_beta   90.00
_cell.angle_gamma   90.00
#
_symmetry.space_group_name_H-M   'P 1'
#
loop_
_entity.id
_entity.type
_entity.pdbx_description
1 polymer ?
#
loop_
_entity_poly.entity_id
_entity_poly.type
_entity_poly.pdbx_seq_one_letter_code
_entity_poly.pdbx_strand_id
1 'polypeptide(L)'
;MTRLWRSRRSPSGLHGGFGGDDTGSTTREAPALAIAVEDGASTPPSSRPAERDEGERGRDVSQLTDRDLRPWPGDRRRAVIAGAIVIAALVGIAASLPGLWVLAGTAVMALSLTWRRGTDYRRNVTILCGITVALTAVDYLSWRAVVANWAGWAIAAPLLAAEIFGALHTLGLQYTIWPSARPRLVGSEDPRPRPIYVLVPTVNEGAAVLRPTIQGALEARQRYLAAFPDGRVTIVVCNDARVAGVKDWTEVEELAQQLGVTCVTRTVSGGNKAGNLEHARQQVRATGDALVAIFDADQVANPDFLVKTVPPFADRSVGWVQTGQYYGNLQQPVARWANDQQALFYRLLCPGKAAQNAAFICGTNVVIRAAALDEIGGLPQDSVTEDFAASIQLHARWRSVYLSDVLAVGLGPMDLPAFLKQQRRWAIGTMGVLRSHWRAILIPRRGGLCFEQRIQYALACTHYMCGLRDLVYIVSPLAFLVTGVPAVRGATLGEFLWHFLPYWVASQTAFWVAARRQTGLRGVIMGFGSFPVLIRALVAVALGRRAGFMVTSKRRRSGRSWRHLTVYVVALSACFVGILLPLGQKQLRTESVAISVLWVVYDIGLLASFLWLGILDLRSNDAVVSRPRTARPEKNGRHPGGRLVPNFPGISVSSRRLRSALLMPFLSFPASVRRGLAICGALVLACACAAAMLTFGERVARAGPIVNSTLWLVYELALLTTLVWVVTSQPRFAGAALDPRRIVQAVRDRAGSGRGAGRSLKEFRGALRRPTAPISLPERLSPSRRALPPALGALTVVLLAAVIPRLSPAPAPENLRLAASRGADQAPNLGLSLAHDILTTRPSALQARLCLSFAVIGRTQDINDSLDITWANRLSSQHQQPWISLQFGNFTADGKVPLSASLPAIRNGVHDTNIRRWAEEIHAYGKPIYLTILLHVDRNWSMSSAAANGGIPQDAPRAWQHVRSIFDSVGDTNVAWVWSPADPAHDQAYAPPESTIDVVLQSMIRYPNTPWPDPAAVLRAVSERHPTKPFFLEVSADGPPAEKAAWLERVSSAVAAERQVRTLLYHEGAPDIHAIAAENAIWSVESDVNSIGAMSSWRALAGAAGGRCQSSSLAKSPVG
;
A
#
# COMPACT_ATOMS: atom_id res chain seq x y z
N MET A 1 26.64 7.37 -59.21
CA MET A 1 25.54 8.12 -59.86
C MET A 1 24.99 9.10 -58.81
N THR A 2 25.39 10.38 -58.83
CA THR A 2 24.74 11.52 -59.55
C THR A 2 23.33 11.85 -59.02
N ARG A 3 22.97 13.11 -58.71
CA ARG A 3 23.65 14.41 -58.92
C ARG A 3 23.07 15.53 -58.03
N LEU A 4 23.85 16.61 -57.84
CA LEU A 4 23.40 18.00 -57.51
C LEU A 4 22.79 18.24 -56.10
N TRP A 5 22.55 19.49 -55.62
CA TRP A 5 22.76 20.84 -56.20
C TRP A 5 23.66 21.73 -55.30
N ARG A 6 24.26 22.76 -55.91
CA ARG A 6 25.24 23.76 -55.41
C ARG A 6 24.55 24.95 -54.68
N SER A 7 25.16 26.06 -54.22
CA SER A 7 26.46 26.46 -53.59
C SER A 7 26.54 28.01 -53.56
N ARG A 8 26.98 28.68 -52.48
CA ARG A 8 27.51 30.08 -52.48
C ARG A 8 28.47 30.22 -51.28
N ARG A 9 29.80 30.34 -51.49
CA ARG A 9 30.65 31.52 -51.82
C ARG A 9 31.11 32.34 -50.59
N SER A 10 32.44 32.44 -50.44
CA SER A 10 33.22 33.34 -49.54
C SER A 10 33.56 34.66 -50.29
N PRO A 11 34.11 35.70 -49.63
CA PRO A 11 35.57 35.96 -49.75
C PRO A 11 36.28 36.59 -48.50
N SER A 12 37.62 36.75 -48.60
CA SER A 12 38.59 37.48 -47.73
C SER A 12 38.87 36.92 -46.32
N GLY A 13 40.10 36.93 -45.77
CA GLY A 13 41.46 37.16 -46.31
C GLY A 13 42.33 38.14 -45.50
N LEU A 14 43.50 37.71 -44.97
CA LEU A 14 44.79 38.45 -44.76
C LEU A 14 45.72 37.78 -43.71
N HIS A 15 47.04 37.78 -43.99
CA HIS A 15 48.25 37.59 -43.13
C HIS A 15 48.38 36.39 -42.13
N GLY A 16 49.55 35.77 -41.89
CA GLY A 16 50.87 35.85 -42.56
C GLY A 16 52.06 35.38 -41.69
N GLY A 17 52.96 34.52 -42.22
CA GLY A 17 54.32 34.20 -41.70
C GLY A 17 54.43 33.33 -40.42
N PHE A 18 55.56 32.68 -40.09
CA PHE A 18 56.81 32.39 -40.84
C PHE A 18 57.70 31.38 -40.04
N GLY A 19 58.36 30.41 -40.70
CA GLY A 19 59.50 29.60 -40.18
C GLY A 19 59.25 28.63 -39.00
N GLY A 20 60.02 27.55 -38.80
CA GLY A 20 61.10 26.95 -39.60
C GLY A 20 62.01 26.05 -38.72
N ASP A 21 62.30 24.83 -39.19
CA ASP A 21 63.50 23.99 -38.95
C ASP A 21 63.83 23.54 -37.48
N ASP A 22 64.57 22.45 -37.17
CA ASP A 22 65.21 21.42 -38.00
C ASP A 22 65.57 20.11 -37.21
N THR A 23 65.91 19.03 -37.93
CA THR A 23 66.73 17.83 -37.52
C THR A 23 66.29 16.91 -36.35
N GLY A 24 66.52 15.57 -36.37
CA GLY A 24 67.00 14.68 -37.44
C GLY A 24 67.30 13.23 -36.95
N SER A 25 67.34 12.25 -37.89
CA SER A 25 68.16 10.99 -37.92
C SER A 25 68.10 9.93 -36.78
N THR A 26 68.27 8.59 -36.93
CA THR A 26 68.40 7.64 -38.07
C THR A 26 68.39 6.14 -37.59
N THR A 27 67.65 5.26 -38.31
CA THR A 27 67.97 3.85 -38.74
C THR A 27 68.40 2.66 -37.82
N ARG A 28 68.09 1.43 -38.32
CA ARG A 28 68.66 0.06 -38.07
C ARG A 28 68.23 -0.70 -36.79
N GLU A 29 68.17 -2.04 -36.73
CA GLU A 29 68.05 -3.18 -37.70
C GLU A 29 67.48 -4.43 -36.95
N ALA A 30 67.27 -5.58 -37.62
CA ALA A 30 66.65 -6.83 -37.06
C ALA A 30 67.70 -7.76 -36.34
N PRO A 31 67.48 -9.04 -35.89
CA PRO A 31 66.56 -10.09 -36.38
C PRO A 31 65.90 -11.01 -35.30
N ALA A 32 65.47 -12.23 -35.69
CA ALA A 32 64.57 -13.15 -34.98
C ALA A 32 65.25 -14.42 -34.39
N LEU A 33 64.50 -15.24 -33.64
CA LEU A 33 64.51 -16.71 -33.76
C LEU A 33 63.23 -17.37 -33.18
N ALA A 34 62.97 -18.63 -33.57
CA ALA A 34 61.83 -19.45 -33.17
C ALA A 34 62.27 -20.75 -32.47
N ILE A 35 61.33 -21.51 -31.89
CA ILE A 35 61.31 -22.99 -31.79
C ILE A 35 59.94 -23.44 -31.26
N ALA A 36 59.47 -24.61 -31.71
CA ALA A 36 58.34 -25.36 -31.15
C ALA A 36 58.73 -26.85 -31.06
N VAL A 37 58.29 -27.55 -30.01
CA VAL A 37 58.47 -29.02 -29.81
C VAL A 37 57.22 -29.58 -29.10
N GLU A 38 56.95 -30.87 -29.32
CA GLU A 38 55.71 -31.60 -29.02
C GLU A 38 55.67 -32.31 -27.63
N ASP A 39 54.55 -33.02 -27.42
CA ASP A 39 54.33 -34.22 -26.59
C ASP A 39 54.13 -34.15 -25.06
N GLY A 40 53.28 -35.09 -24.59
CA GLY A 40 53.17 -35.52 -23.19
C GLY A 40 51.75 -35.70 -22.65
N ALA A 41 51.24 -36.94 -22.60
CA ALA A 41 49.91 -37.26 -22.05
C ALA A 41 49.94 -37.57 -20.53
N SER A 42 48.85 -37.27 -19.80
CA SER A 42 48.20 -38.15 -18.79
C SER A 42 47.17 -37.42 -17.88
N THR A 43 46.24 -38.20 -17.34
CA THR A 43 45.18 -37.86 -16.35
C THR A 43 45.05 -39.03 -15.36
N PRO A 44 44.33 -38.95 -14.22
CA PRO A 44 44.03 -37.88 -13.25
C PRO A 44 44.56 -38.36 -11.84
N PRO A 45 43.96 -38.19 -10.61
CA PRO A 45 42.83 -37.36 -10.14
C PRO A 45 42.97 -36.63 -8.78
N SER A 46 41.99 -35.75 -8.51
CA SER A 46 41.39 -35.37 -7.20
C SER A 46 42.20 -35.34 -5.89
N SER A 47 42.35 -34.15 -5.28
CA SER A 47 41.76 -33.81 -3.96
C SER A 47 41.93 -32.32 -3.59
N ARG A 48 40.99 -31.78 -2.80
CA ARG A 48 41.05 -30.47 -2.10
C ARG A 48 41.80 -30.67 -0.75
N PRO A 49 42.38 -29.65 -0.06
CA PRO A 49 41.76 -28.33 0.18
C PRO A 49 42.65 -27.07 0.41
N ALA A 50 41.96 -25.92 0.40
CA ALA A 50 42.09 -24.69 1.23
C ALA A 50 43.39 -23.87 1.44
N GLU A 51 43.16 -22.55 1.49
CA GLU A 51 43.91 -21.41 2.09
C GLU A 51 44.97 -20.59 1.30
N ARG A 52 44.50 -19.38 0.91
CA ARG A 52 45.08 -18.02 1.05
C ARG A 52 46.24 -17.51 0.17
N ASP A 53 46.01 -16.24 -0.23
CA ASP A 53 46.92 -15.11 -0.51
C ASP A 53 48.13 -15.38 -1.44
N GLU A 54 48.36 -14.62 -2.52
CA GLU A 54 48.36 -13.15 -2.60
C GLU A 54 48.04 -12.60 -4.00
N GLY A 55 47.58 -11.33 -4.03
CA GLY A 55 48.04 -10.30 -4.96
C GLY A 55 47.82 -10.46 -6.47
N GLU A 56 46.83 -9.75 -7.04
CA GLU A 56 46.97 -9.27 -8.41
C GLU A 56 46.59 -7.80 -8.61
N ARG A 57 47.45 -7.12 -9.37
CA ARG A 57 47.61 -5.67 -9.49
C ARG A 57 46.44 -5.02 -10.23
N GLY A 58 46.20 -3.74 -9.92
CA GLY A 58 45.16 -2.95 -10.58
C GLY A 58 45.35 -2.87 -12.09
N ARG A 59 44.25 -2.95 -12.84
CA ARG A 59 44.22 -2.60 -14.26
C ARG A 59 43.80 -1.13 -14.40
N ASP A 60 44.52 -0.43 -15.27
CA ASP A 60 44.26 0.94 -15.65
C ASP A 60 42.84 1.09 -16.25
N VAL A 61 42.09 2.08 -15.76
CA VAL A 61 40.67 2.30 -16.09
C VAL A 61 40.49 3.09 -17.39
N SER A 62 41.58 3.50 -18.05
CA SER A 62 41.58 4.34 -19.25
C SER A 62 41.20 3.65 -20.57
N GLN A 63 41.01 2.31 -20.62
CA GLN A 63 40.78 1.56 -21.88
C GLN A 63 39.48 0.71 -21.95
N LEU A 64 38.40 1.11 -21.27
CA LEU A 64 37.08 0.52 -21.53
C LEU A 64 36.49 1.02 -22.86
N THR A 65 36.45 0.17 -23.88
CA THR A 65 35.91 0.51 -25.22
C THR A 65 34.38 0.31 -25.30
N ASP A 66 33.71 0.94 -26.29
CA ASP A 66 32.23 0.95 -26.50
C ASP A 66 31.57 -0.43 -26.75
N ARG A 67 32.31 -1.53 -26.57
CA ARG A 67 31.79 -2.91 -26.59
C ARG A 67 31.28 -3.39 -25.23
N ASP A 68 31.89 -2.98 -24.12
CA ASP A 68 31.62 -3.57 -22.80
C ASP A 68 30.37 -2.99 -22.10
N LEU A 69 29.81 -1.90 -22.62
CA LEU A 69 28.65 -1.20 -22.05
C LEU A 69 27.30 -1.59 -22.68
N ARG A 70 27.21 -2.72 -23.41
CA ARG A 70 25.97 -3.18 -24.05
C ARG A 70 25.53 -4.57 -23.56
N PRO A 71 24.29 -4.74 -23.05
CA PRO A 71 23.69 -6.07 -23.00
C PRO A 71 23.52 -6.59 -24.45
N TRP A 72 23.80 -7.87 -24.67
CA TRP A 72 23.85 -8.52 -25.98
C TRP A 72 22.69 -8.12 -26.92
N PRO A 73 22.97 -7.58 -28.13
CA PRO A 73 21.93 -7.18 -29.08
C PRO A 73 21.15 -8.36 -29.70
N GLY A 74 21.72 -9.56 -29.69
CA GLY A 74 21.16 -10.75 -30.34
C GLY A 74 19.82 -11.18 -29.73
N ASP A 75 19.79 -11.38 -28.42
CA ASP A 75 18.64 -12.00 -27.76
C ASP A 75 17.44 -11.07 -27.63
N ARG A 76 17.66 -9.75 -27.45
CA ARG A 76 16.54 -8.78 -27.52
C ARG A 76 15.90 -8.75 -28.92
N ARG A 77 16.69 -8.85 -29.99
CA ARG A 77 16.15 -8.86 -31.36
C ARG A 77 15.40 -10.16 -31.65
N ARG A 78 15.95 -11.31 -31.23
CA ARG A 78 15.29 -12.62 -31.28
C ARG A 78 14.00 -12.66 -30.46
N ALA A 79 14.00 -12.12 -29.25
CA ALA A 79 12.82 -12.04 -28.39
C ALA A 79 11.73 -11.12 -28.95
N VAL A 80 12.09 -9.99 -29.58
CA VAL A 80 11.12 -9.11 -30.26
C VAL A 80 10.55 -9.77 -31.51
N ILE A 81 11.36 -10.48 -32.30
CA ILE A 81 10.89 -11.22 -33.47
C ILE A 81 10.01 -12.40 -33.04
N ALA A 82 10.41 -13.19 -32.05
CA ALA A 82 9.61 -14.26 -31.47
C ALA A 82 8.29 -13.72 -30.88
N GLY A 83 8.34 -12.59 -30.17
CA GLY A 83 7.14 -11.91 -29.66
C GLY A 83 6.21 -11.43 -30.78
N ALA A 84 6.75 -10.89 -31.87
CA ALA A 84 5.96 -10.50 -33.04
C ALA A 84 5.35 -11.69 -33.78
N ILE A 85 6.08 -12.81 -33.90
CA ILE A 85 5.57 -14.07 -34.46
C ILE A 85 4.48 -14.66 -33.57
N VAL A 86 4.67 -14.67 -32.25
CA VAL A 86 3.65 -15.09 -31.28
C VAL A 86 2.42 -14.18 -31.37
N ILE A 87 2.57 -12.87 -31.43
CA ILE A 87 1.44 -11.93 -31.60
C ILE A 87 0.73 -12.18 -32.94
N ALA A 88 1.45 -12.37 -34.05
CA ALA A 88 0.85 -12.66 -35.35
C ALA A 88 0.11 -14.01 -35.37
N ALA A 89 0.67 -15.04 -34.72
CA ALA A 89 0.02 -16.34 -34.54
C ALA A 89 -1.22 -16.23 -33.64
N LEU A 90 -1.14 -15.49 -32.52
CA LEU A 90 -2.28 -15.22 -31.64
C LEU A 90 -3.39 -14.47 -32.38
N VAL A 91 -3.07 -13.51 -33.24
CA VAL A 91 -4.02 -12.79 -34.09
C VAL A 91 -4.65 -13.73 -35.13
N GLY A 92 -3.85 -14.57 -35.80
CA GLY A 92 -4.36 -15.57 -36.75
C GLY A 92 -5.26 -16.64 -36.11
N ILE A 93 -4.92 -17.08 -34.90
CA ILE A 93 -5.71 -18.03 -34.10
C ILE A 93 -6.99 -17.37 -33.56
N ALA A 94 -6.92 -16.13 -33.07
CA ALA A 94 -8.10 -15.37 -32.64
C ALA A 94 -9.08 -15.11 -33.81
N ALA A 95 -8.57 -14.89 -35.02
CA ALA A 95 -9.38 -14.74 -36.22
C ALA A 95 -10.03 -16.05 -36.71
N SER A 96 -9.57 -17.21 -36.24
CA SER A 96 -10.04 -18.53 -36.70
C SER A 96 -10.80 -19.37 -35.65
N LEU A 97 -10.62 -19.11 -34.35
CA LEU A 97 -11.32 -19.82 -33.26
C LEU A 97 -11.78 -18.88 -32.12
N PRO A 98 -12.81 -18.03 -32.33
CA PRO A 98 -13.34 -17.15 -31.29
C PRO A 98 -13.91 -17.94 -30.10
N GLY A 99 -13.51 -17.58 -28.87
CA GLY A 99 -14.04 -18.17 -27.63
C GLY A 99 -13.13 -19.17 -26.90
N LEU A 100 -12.15 -19.81 -27.55
CA LEU A 100 -11.20 -20.70 -26.84
C LEU A 100 -10.33 -19.91 -25.83
N TRP A 101 -10.05 -18.65 -26.15
CA TRP A 101 -9.30 -17.71 -25.30
C TRP A 101 -10.04 -17.31 -24.01
N VAL A 102 -11.38 -17.33 -24.02
CA VAL A 102 -12.17 -17.10 -22.81
C VAL A 102 -11.95 -18.25 -21.82
N LEU A 103 -12.02 -19.48 -22.30
CA LEU A 103 -11.75 -20.68 -21.49
C LEU A 103 -10.29 -20.77 -21.04
N ALA A 104 -9.32 -20.48 -21.91
CA ALA A 104 -7.91 -20.44 -21.54
C ALA A 104 -7.60 -19.31 -20.53
N GLY A 105 -8.12 -18.11 -20.74
CA GLY A 105 -7.91 -16.95 -19.87
C GLY A 105 -8.57 -17.11 -18.50
N THR A 106 -9.76 -17.71 -18.45
CA THR A 106 -10.44 -18.06 -17.18
C THR A 106 -9.77 -19.23 -16.47
N ALA A 107 -9.29 -20.25 -17.18
CA ALA A 107 -8.49 -21.31 -16.59
C ALA A 107 -7.17 -20.78 -16.02
N VAL A 108 -6.47 -19.91 -16.75
CA VAL A 108 -5.24 -19.22 -16.29
C VAL A 108 -5.51 -18.33 -15.08
N MET A 109 -6.66 -17.63 -15.03
CA MET A 109 -7.06 -16.84 -13.87
C MET A 109 -7.45 -17.72 -12.67
N ALA A 110 -8.17 -18.82 -12.90
CA ALA A 110 -8.48 -19.79 -11.84
C ALA A 110 -7.21 -20.43 -11.28
N LEU A 111 -6.27 -20.83 -12.14
CA LEU A 111 -4.95 -21.33 -11.77
C LEU A 111 -4.14 -20.27 -11.01
N SER A 112 -4.16 -19.00 -11.41
CA SER A 112 -3.46 -17.93 -10.68
C SER A 112 -4.02 -17.70 -9.28
N LEU A 113 -5.32 -17.96 -9.08
CA LEU A 113 -6.01 -17.86 -7.80
C LEU A 113 -5.88 -19.12 -6.92
N THR A 114 -5.63 -20.30 -7.51
CA THR A 114 -5.45 -21.57 -6.77
C THR A 114 -3.99 -21.97 -6.52
N TRP A 115 -3.03 -21.44 -7.27
CA TRP A 115 -1.60 -21.76 -7.12
C TRP A 115 -1.06 -21.29 -5.76
N ARG A 116 -0.70 -22.23 -4.88
CA ARG A 116 -0.01 -21.96 -3.60
C ARG A 116 1.24 -22.84 -3.44
N ARG A 117 2.26 -22.27 -2.77
CA ARG A 117 3.61 -22.77 -2.45
C ARG A 117 4.69 -22.54 -3.53
N GLY A 118 5.87 -22.12 -3.05
CA GLY A 118 7.12 -21.97 -3.83
C GLY A 118 7.24 -20.66 -4.61
N THR A 119 8.35 -19.93 -4.39
CA THR A 119 8.84 -18.70 -5.06
C THR A 119 7.85 -17.78 -5.83
N ASP A 120 7.84 -16.51 -5.45
CA ASP A 120 7.35 -15.39 -6.27
C ASP A 120 5.84 -15.41 -6.63
N TYR A 121 4.98 -15.97 -5.77
CA TYR A 121 3.51 -15.99 -5.94
C TYR A 121 2.91 -14.65 -6.42
N ARG A 122 3.28 -13.52 -5.80
CA ARG A 122 2.78 -12.19 -6.23
C ARG A 122 3.18 -11.86 -7.67
N ARG A 123 4.40 -12.21 -8.07
CA ARG A 123 4.89 -12.05 -9.44
C ARG A 123 4.12 -12.94 -10.40
N ASN A 124 3.93 -14.20 -10.06
CA ASN A 124 3.18 -15.15 -10.90
C ASN A 124 1.74 -14.68 -11.09
N VAL A 125 1.05 -14.26 -10.02
CA VAL A 125 -0.30 -13.67 -10.10
C VAL A 125 -0.32 -12.42 -10.99
N THR A 126 0.62 -11.48 -10.84
CA THR A 126 0.68 -10.28 -11.70
C THR A 126 0.91 -10.64 -13.17
N ILE A 127 1.79 -11.61 -13.46
CA ILE A 127 2.04 -12.11 -14.81
C ILE A 127 0.77 -12.74 -15.41
N LEU A 128 0.12 -13.64 -14.68
CA LEU A 128 -1.07 -14.35 -15.15
C LEU A 128 -2.26 -13.39 -15.33
N CYS A 129 -2.47 -12.44 -14.42
CA CYS A 129 -3.42 -11.34 -14.59
C CYS A 129 -3.13 -10.50 -15.84
N GLY A 130 -1.87 -10.12 -16.07
CA GLY A 130 -1.46 -9.36 -17.26
C GLY A 130 -1.73 -10.11 -18.57
N ILE A 131 -1.40 -11.41 -18.61
CA ILE A 131 -1.65 -12.28 -19.76
C ILE A 131 -3.16 -12.45 -20.01
N THR A 132 -3.96 -12.77 -18.98
CA THR A 132 -5.42 -12.92 -19.14
C THR A 132 -6.07 -11.63 -19.63
N VAL A 133 -5.66 -10.45 -19.10
CA VAL A 133 -6.16 -9.15 -19.60
C VAL A 133 -5.76 -8.94 -21.06
N ALA A 134 -4.54 -9.27 -21.47
CA ALA A 134 -4.12 -9.14 -22.87
C ALA A 134 -4.93 -10.03 -23.82
N LEU A 135 -5.09 -11.31 -23.49
CA LEU A 135 -5.82 -12.27 -24.33
C LEU A 135 -7.29 -11.89 -24.46
N THR A 136 -7.95 -11.56 -23.34
CA THR A 136 -9.36 -11.15 -23.35
C THR A 136 -9.60 -9.77 -23.97
N ALA A 137 -8.65 -8.83 -23.84
CA ALA A 137 -8.74 -7.54 -24.54
C ALA A 137 -8.60 -7.68 -26.06
N VAL A 138 -7.73 -8.57 -26.56
CA VAL A 138 -7.61 -8.85 -28.00
C VAL A 138 -8.88 -9.50 -28.55
N ASP A 139 -9.41 -10.50 -27.85
CA ASP A 139 -10.69 -11.14 -28.19
C ASP A 139 -11.84 -10.11 -28.23
N TYR A 140 -12.03 -9.34 -27.15
CA TYR A 140 -13.06 -8.30 -27.10
C TYR A 140 -12.92 -7.25 -28.20
N LEU A 141 -11.73 -6.63 -28.34
CA LEU A 141 -11.54 -5.50 -29.25
C LEU A 141 -11.60 -5.90 -30.73
N SER A 142 -11.12 -7.10 -31.08
CA SER A 142 -11.20 -7.60 -32.45
C SER A 142 -12.66 -7.87 -32.86
N TRP A 143 -13.41 -8.58 -32.02
CA TRP A 143 -14.86 -8.75 -32.19
C TRP A 143 -15.58 -7.40 -32.26
N ARG A 144 -15.31 -6.51 -31.30
CA ARG A 144 -15.96 -5.20 -31.13
C ARG A 144 -15.77 -4.28 -32.33
N ALA A 145 -14.63 -4.40 -33.04
CA ALA A 145 -14.34 -3.66 -34.26
C ALA A 145 -15.13 -4.19 -35.48
N VAL A 146 -15.34 -5.52 -35.57
CA VAL A 146 -16.16 -6.15 -36.63
C VAL A 146 -17.63 -5.78 -36.47
N VAL A 147 -18.17 -5.84 -35.24
CA VAL A 147 -19.58 -5.53 -34.96
C VAL A 147 -19.86 -4.03 -34.79
N ALA A 148 -18.89 -3.15 -35.02
CA ALA A 148 -19.09 -1.71 -34.89
C ALA A 148 -20.08 -1.19 -35.96
N ASN A 149 -21.06 -0.40 -35.53
CA ASN A 149 -22.05 0.16 -36.46
C ASN A 149 -21.46 1.36 -37.22
N TRP A 150 -20.71 1.11 -38.29
CA TRP A 150 -20.11 2.16 -39.12
C TRP A 150 -21.13 3.07 -39.84
N ALA A 151 -22.39 2.64 -40.00
CA ALA A 151 -23.46 3.54 -40.44
C ALA A 151 -23.83 4.57 -39.34
N GLY A 152 -23.73 4.17 -38.07
CA GLY A 152 -23.85 5.02 -36.88
C GLY A 152 -22.50 5.51 -36.34
N TRP A 153 -21.53 5.79 -37.21
CA TRP A 153 -20.13 6.06 -36.83
C TRP A 153 -19.97 7.15 -35.76
N ALA A 154 -20.86 8.15 -35.74
CA ALA A 154 -20.83 9.26 -34.78
C ALA A 154 -20.93 8.81 -33.30
N ILE A 155 -21.51 7.63 -33.04
CA ILE A 155 -21.51 6.98 -31.72
C ILE A 155 -20.53 5.82 -31.70
N ALA A 156 -20.53 4.98 -32.75
CA ALA A 156 -19.75 3.75 -32.78
C ALA A 156 -18.23 3.97 -32.75
N ALA A 157 -17.71 4.96 -33.50
CA ALA A 157 -16.27 5.19 -33.62
C ALA A 157 -15.65 5.88 -32.39
N PRO A 158 -16.26 6.93 -31.78
CA PRO A 158 -15.77 7.48 -30.52
C PRO A 158 -15.78 6.46 -29.39
N LEU A 159 -16.85 5.65 -29.28
CA LEU A 159 -16.94 4.61 -28.25
C LEU A 159 -15.84 3.56 -28.44
N LEU A 160 -15.67 3.01 -29.65
CA LEU A 160 -14.59 2.06 -29.94
C LEU A 160 -13.19 2.64 -29.64
N ALA A 161 -12.95 3.91 -29.98
CA ALA A 161 -11.68 4.58 -29.68
C ALA A 161 -11.47 4.74 -28.16
N ALA A 162 -12.52 5.05 -27.38
CA ALA A 162 -12.47 5.11 -25.93
C ALA A 162 -12.22 3.74 -25.29
N GLU A 163 -12.83 2.68 -25.83
CA GLU A 163 -12.64 1.29 -25.40
C GLU A 163 -11.19 0.81 -25.65
N ILE A 164 -10.66 1.05 -26.86
CA ILE A 164 -9.26 0.76 -27.22
C ILE A 164 -8.30 1.53 -26.31
N PHE A 165 -8.52 2.84 -26.13
CA PHE A 165 -7.70 3.68 -25.24
C PHE A 165 -7.73 3.18 -23.79
N GLY A 166 -8.91 2.77 -23.31
CA GLY A 166 -9.08 2.15 -21.99
C GLY A 166 -8.25 0.88 -21.85
N ALA A 167 -8.36 -0.05 -22.81
CA ALA A 167 -7.61 -1.30 -22.81
C ALA A 167 -6.10 -1.08 -22.87
N LEU A 168 -5.62 -0.15 -23.72
CA LEU A 168 -4.20 0.21 -23.82
C LEU A 168 -3.64 0.74 -22.48
N HIS A 169 -4.42 1.53 -21.73
CA HIS A 169 -4.00 2.00 -20.41
C HIS A 169 -4.09 0.92 -19.32
N THR A 170 -5.06 0.00 -19.38
CA THR A 170 -5.10 -1.17 -18.49
C THR A 170 -3.90 -2.08 -18.74
N LEU A 171 -3.57 -2.37 -20.00
CA LEU A 171 -2.37 -3.12 -20.38
C LEU A 171 -1.09 -2.39 -20.01
N GLY A 172 -1.05 -1.07 -20.20
CA GLY A 172 0.07 -0.22 -19.77
C GLY A 172 0.31 -0.25 -18.26
N LEU A 173 -0.75 -0.33 -17.45
CA LEU A 173 -0.65 -0.58 -16.01
C LEU A 173 0.01 -1.95 -15.75
N GLN A 174 -0.50 -3.03 -16.36
CA GLN A 174 0.06 -4.39 -16.19
C GLN A 174 1.53 -4.47 -16.63
N TYR A 175 1.89 -3.83 -17.74
CA TYR A 175 3.26 -3.70 -18.23
C TYR A 175 4.16 -2.91 -17.26
N THR A 176 3.64 -1.86 -16.62
CA THR A 176 4.41 -1.04 -15.66
C THR A 176 4.70 -1.80 -14.37
N ILE A 177 3.75 -2.58 -13.89
CA ILE A 177 3.92 -3.40 -12.68
C ILE A 177 4.52 -4.79 -13.00
N TRP A 178 4.90 -5.03 -14.26
CA TRP A 178 5.40 -6.34 -14.69
C TRP A 178 6.64 -6.73 -13.87
N PRO A 179 6.64 -7.91 -13.22
CA PRO A 179 7.71 -8.31 -12.32
C PRO A 179 9.07 -8.33 -13.02
N SER A 180 9.89 -7.35 -12.69
CA SER A 180 11.18 -7.08 -13.30
C SER A 180 12.23 -6.98 -12.21
N ALA A 181 13.39 -7.58 -12.42
CA ALA A 181 14.51 -7.41 -11.49
C ALA A 181 14.88 -5.93 -11.40
N ARG A 182 15.00 -5.39 -10.18
CA ARG A 182 15.49 -4.02 -10.00
C ARG A 182 16.94 -3.95 -10.51
N PRO A 183 17.33 -2.89 -11.24
CA PRO A 183 18.73 -2.67 -11.59
C PRO A 183 19.60 -2.71 -10.34
N ARG A 184 20.65 -3.54 -10.34
CA ARG A 184 21.67 -3.49 -9.29
C ARG A 184 22.46 -2.19 -9.47
N LEU A 185 22.53 -1.39 -8.41
CA LEU A 185 23.44 -0.24 -8.36
C LEU A 185 24.85 -0.76 -8.15
N VAL A 186 25.80 -0.24 -8.93
CA VAL A 186 27.22 -0.57 -8.78
C VAL A 186 27.87 0.56 -8.00
N GLY A 187 28.06 0.36 -6.69
CA GLY A 187 28.76 1.32 -5.85
C GLY A 187 30.23 1.39 -6.28
N SER A 188 30.62 2.47 -6.93
CA SER A 188 31.99 2.72 -7.39
C SER A 188 32.71 3.78 -6.56
N GLU A 189 31.97 4.59 -5.81
CA GLU A 189 32.50 5.73 -5.04
C GLU A 189 31.73 5.96 -3.76
N ASP A 190 32.35 6.66 -2.83
CA ASP A 190 31.68 7.26 -1.68
C ASP A 190 30.94 8.55 -2.08
N PRO A 191 29.61 8.65 -1.92
CA PRO A 191 28.87 9.88 -2.19
C PRO A 191 28.95 10.92 -1.06
N ARG A 192 29.45 10.58 0.14
CA ARG A 192 29.43 11.44 1.34
C ARG A 192 30.20 12.77 1.21
N PRO A 193 31.38 12.86 0.55
CA PRO A 193 32.15 14.11 0.48
C PRO A 193 31.50 15.22 -0.37
N ARG A 194 30.51 14.87 -1.20
CA ARG A 194 29.88 15.77 -2.17
C ARG A 194 29.07 16.85 -1.45
N PRO A 195 29.15 18.13 -1.88
CA PRO A 195 28.35 19.18 -1.27
C PRO A 195 26.87 18.99 -1.63
N ILE A 196 26.01 19.00 -0.62
CA ILE A 196 24.56 18.83 -0.74
C ILE A 196 23.89 20.19 -0.54
N TYR A 197 23.06 20.58 -1.49
CA TYR A 197 22.26 21.81 -1.45
C TYR A 197 20.79 21.46 -1.38
N VAL A 198 20.10 21.87 -0.31
CA VAL A 198 18.67 21.66 -0.10
C VAL A 198 17.93 22.93 -0.50
N LEU A 199 17.31 22.92 -1.70
CA LEU A 199 16.59 24.05 -2.27
C LEU A 199 15.10 23.99 -1.91
N VAL A 200 14.58 25.08 -1.35
CA VAL A 200 13.16 25.24 -0.98
C VAL A 200 12.58 26.47 -1.69
N PRO A 201 11.93 26.31 -2.87
CA PRO A 201 11.35 27.44 -3.59
C PRO A 201 10.00 27.85 -3.01
N THR A 202 9.80 29.16 -2.86
CA THR A 202 8.61 29.79 -2.29
C THR A 202 8.20 31.03 -3.08
N VAL A 203 6.90 31.31 -3.14
CA VAL A 203 6.32 32.48 -3.83
C VAL A 203 5.34 33.24 -2.92
N ASN A 204 4.38 32.55 -2.31
CA ASN A 204 3.30 33.18 -1.53
C ASN A 204 2.72 32.30 -0.40
N GLU A 205 3.42 31.24 -0.03
CA GLU A 205 3.01 30.27 0.98
C GLU A 205 3.00 30.88 2.40
N GLY A 206 3.91 31.82 2.66
CA GLY A 206 4.06 32.56 3.92
C GLY A 206 4.76 31.76 5.02
N ALA A 207 5.24 32.46 6.06
CA ALA A 207 6.10 31.86 7.07
C ALA A 207 5.50 30.64 7.81
N ALA A 208 4.17 30.59 7.97
CA ALA A 208 3.48 29.49 8.65
C ALA A 208 3.54 28.13 7.91
N VAL A 209 3.76 28.14 6.59
CA VAL A 209 3.94 26.93 5.77
C VAL A 209 5.43 26.65 5.57
N LEU A 210 6.22 27.70 5.35
CA LEU A 210 7.65 27.59 5.05
C LEU A 210 8.50 27.19 6.28
N ARG A 211 8.15 27.66 7.49
CA ARG A 211 8.90 27.35 8.73
C ARG A 211 8.96 25.84 9.02
N PRO A 212 7.85 25.07 9.03
CA PRO A 212 7.89 23.60 9.14
C PRO A 212 8.81 22.92 8.12
N THR A 213 8.79 23.37 6.87
CA THR A 213 9.59 22.80 5.78
C THR A 213 11.09 23.04 5.98
N ILE A 214 11.49 24.26 6.34
CA ILE A 214 12.89 24.58 6.68
C ILE A 214 13.32 23.79 7.93
N GLN A 215 12.46 23.65 8.93
CA GLN A 215 12.75 22.85 10.13
C GLN A 215 12.96 21.36 9.78
N GLY A 216 12.12 20.75 8.94
CA GLY A 216 12.34 19.38 8.46
C GLY A 216 13.65 19.22 7.69
N ALA A 217 14.03 20.20 6.86
CA ALA A 217 15.33 20.22 6.18
C ALA A 217 16.51 20.34 7.16
N LEU A 218 16.38 21.15 8.22
CA LEU A 218 17.37 21.29 9.30
C LEU A 218 17.53 19.99 10.09
N GLU A 219 16.44 19.29 10.39
CA GLU A 219 16.48 17.98 11.07
C GLU A 219 17.09 16.89 10.17
N ALA A 220 16.74 16.86 8.87
CA ALA A 220 17.35 15.95 7.91
C ALA A 220 18.86 16.21 7.74
N ARG A 221 19.29 17.48 7.74
CA ARG A 221 20.71 17.87 7.82
C ARG A 221 21.35 17.34 9.10
N GLN A 222 20.77 17.59 10.28
CA GLN A 222 21.33 17.15 11.55
C GLN A 222 21.49 15.62 11.60
N ARG A 223 20.46 14.88 11.17
CA ARG A 223 20.45 13.42 11.12
C ARG A 223 21.47 12.85 10.13
N TYR A 224 21.71 13.54 9.02
CA TYR A 224 22.74 13.20 8.04
C TYR A 224 24.16 13.44 8.58
N LEU A 225 24.44 14.62 9.13
CA LEU A 225 25.75 14.96 9.68
C LEU A 225 26.11 14.10 10.90
N ALA A 226 25.13 13.68 11.70
CA ALA A 226 25.33 12.71 12.78
C ALA A 226 25.71 11.30 12.29
N ALA A 227 25.34 10.92 11.06
CA ALA A 227 25.78 9.67 10.43
C ALA A 227 27.07 9.83 9.62
N PHE A 228 27.32 11.03 9.10
CA PHE A 228 28.41 11.35 8.17
C PHE A 228 29.02 12.71 8.54
N PRO A 229 29.96 12.76 9.51
CA PRO A 229 30.49 14.01 10.05
C PRO A 229 31.15 14.92 9.01
N ASP A 230 31.82 14.35 8.01
CA ASP A 230 32.49 15.08 6.91
C ASP A 230 31.50 15.60 5.84
N GLY A 231 30.21 15.32 5.99
CA GLY A 231 29.17 15.75 5.07
C GLY A 231 29.02 17.27 5.04
N ARG A 232 28.70 17.83 3.87
CA ARG A 232 28.47 19.27 3.69
C ARG A 232 27.06 19.52 3.19
N VAL A 233 26.20 20.15 4.02
CA VAL A 233 24.78 20.35 3.72
C VAL A 233 24.35 21.80 3.93
N THR A 234 24.09 22.50 2.82
CA THR A 234 23.60 23.89 2.79
C THR A 234 22.11 23.92 2.49
N ILE A 235 21.33 24.67 3.26
CA ILE A 235 19.89 24.86 3.04
C ILE A 235 19.67 26.25 2.43
N VAL A 236 18.92 26.31 1.33
CA VAL A 236 18.71 27.52 0.53
C VAL A 236 17.22 27.72 0.27
N VAL A 237 16.66 28.79 0.84
CA VAL A 237 15.32 29.28 0.50
C VAL A 237 15.41 30.07 -0.79
N CYS A 238 14.62 29.68 -1.80
CA CYS A 238 14.63 30.32 -3.12
C CYS A 238 13.39 31.23 -3.22
N ASN A 239 13.56 32.53 -3.02
CA ASN A 239 12.47 33.47 -2.78
C ASN A 239 12.06 34.23 -4.05
N ASP A 240 10.87 33.89 -4.56
CA ASP A 240 10.22 34.55 -5.70
C ASP A 240 9.17 35.59 -5.29
N ALA A 241 8.92 35.79 -3.99
CA ALA A 241 7.84 36.65 -3.50
C ALA A 241 7.99 38.11 -4.00
N ARG A 242 9.23 38.59 -4.12
CA ARG A 242 9.57 39.92 -4.66
C ARG A 242 9.14 40.09 -6.12
N VAL A 243 9.55 39.18 -7.01
CA VAL A 243 9.18 39.24 -8.45
C VAL A 243 7.70 38.93 -8.69
N ALA A 244 7.03 38.25 -7.75
CA ALA A 244 5.60 38.02 -7.77
C ALA A 244 4.76 39.20 -7.21
N GLY A 245 5.39 40.28 -6.74
CA GLY A 245 4.70 41.45 -6.20
C GLY A 245 3.95 41.19 -4.88
N VAL A 246 4.38 40.21 -4.10
CA VAL A 246 3.84 39.96 -2.74
C VAL A 246 4.28 41.12 -1.84
N LYS A 247 3.33 41.74 -1.13
CA LYS A 247 3.60 42.93 -0.31
C LYS A 247 4.71 42.69 0.72
N ASP A 248 4.57 41.61 1.47
CA ASP A 248 5.42 41.29 2.62
C ASP A 248 6.53 40.29 2.24
N TRP A 249 7.15 40.47 1.06
CA TRP A 249 8.13 39.52 0.50
C TRP A 249 9.41 39.36 1.35
N THR A 250 9.71 40.33 2.23
CA THR A 250 10.83 40.27 3.19
C THR A 250 10.58 39.30 4.35
N GLU A 251 9.33 38.91 4.64
CA GLU A 251 8.98 37.91 5.68
C GLU A 251 9.77 36.60 5.47
N VAL A 252 10.04 36.27 4.20
CA VAL A 252 10.80 35.07 3.78
C VAL A 252 12.29 35.21 4.12
N GLU A 253 12.88 36.40 3.96
CA GLU A 253 14.27 36.69 4.29
C GLU A 253 14.48 36.74 5.81
N GLU A 254 13.58 37.44 6.52
CA GLU A 254 13.53 37.49 7.98
C GLU A 254 13.40 36.08 8.58
N LEU A 255 12.54 35.22 8.02
CA LEU A 255 12.40 33.82 8.45
C LEU A 255 13.68 33.01 8.21
N ALA A 256 14.32 33.17 7.06
CA ALA A 256 15.56 32.47 6.74
C ALA A 256 16.70 32.88 7.69
N GLN A 257 16.81 34.19 7.99
CA GLN A 257 17.74 34.73 8.97
C GLN A 257 17.45 34.18 10.39
N GLN A 258 16.19 34.19 10.83
CA GLN A 258 15.78 33.61 12.12
C GLN A 258 16.10 32.12 12.28
N LEU A 259 16.15 31.38 11.17
CA LEU A 259 16.44 29.94 11.16
C LEU A 259 17.89 29.60 10.79
N GLY A 260 18.74 30.60 10.55
CA GLY A 260 20.15 30.40 10.20
C GLY A 260 20.35 29.64 8.88
N VAL A 261 19.52 29.91 7.86
CA VAL A 261 19.62 29.31 6.52
C VAL A 261 19.80 30.38 5.45
N THR A 262 20.41 30.02 4.32
CA THR A 262 20.62 30.94 3.20
C THR A 262 19.29 31.27 2.54
N CYS A 263 19.06 32.54 2.19
CA CYS A 263 17.99 32.97 1.31
C CYS A 263 18.59 33.54 0.02
N VAL A 264 18.03 33.17 -1.13
CA VAL A 264 18.33 33.81 -2.42
C VAL A 264 17.03 34.39 -2.95
N THR A 265 16.89 35.71 -2.86
CA THR A 265 15.74 36.44 -3.41
C THR A 265 16.02 36.92 -4.82
N ARG A 266 15.14 36.52 -5.75
CA ARG A 266 15.28 36.88 -7.16
C ARG A 266 14.78 38.29 -7.43
N THR A 267 15.43 39.00 -8.35
CA THR A 267 15.08 40.37 -8.79
C THR A 267 14.47 40.45 -10.19
N VAL A 268 14.72 39.45 -11.04
CA VAL A 268 14.24 39.38 -12.43
C VAL A 268 13.32 38.17 -12.62
N SER A 269 12.11 38.39 -13.15
CA SER A 269 11.13 37.32 -13.36
C SER A 269 11.46 36.48 -14.61
N GLY A 270 11.11 35.19 -14.56
CA GLY A 270 11.31 34.25 -15.67
C GLY A 270 11.19 32.79 -15.22
N GLY A 271 10.75 31.87 -16.08
CA GLY A 271 10.79 30.43 -15.81
C GLY A 271 10.01 29.90 -14.59
N ASN A 272 9.23 30.73 -13.89
CA ASN A 272 8.53 30.39 -12.65
C ASN A 272 9.46 29.67 -11.65
N LYS A 273 9.00 28.54 -11.07
CA LYS A 273 9.75 27.69 -10.14
C LYS A 273 11.07 27.19 -10.73
N ALA A 274 11.12 26.78 -11.99
CA ALA A 274 12.35 26.34 -12.66
C ALA A 274 13.41 27.44 -12.65
N GLY A 275 13.03 28.65 -13.06
CA GLY A 275 13.92 29.81 -13.05
C GLY A 275 14.34 30.26 -11.66
N ASN A 276 13.48 30.09 -10.63
CA ASN A 276 13.81 30.38 -9.24
C ASN A 276 14.87 29.40 -8.71
N LEU A 277 14.64 28.09 -8.93
CA LEU A 277 15.59 27.03 -8.57
C LEU A 277 16.94 27.20 -9.27
N GLU A 278 16.97 27.42 -10.58
CA GLU A 278 18.23 27.61 -11.31
C GLU A 278 18.95 28.90 -10.90
N HIS A 279 18.23 30.00 -10.64
CA HIS A 279 18.85 31.23 -10.13
C HIS A 279 19.52 30.99 -8.77
N ALA A 280 18.83 30.34 -7.83
CA ALA A 280 19.42 29.98 -6.54
C ALA A 280 20.60 29.01 -6.69
N ARG A 281 20.47 27.97 -7.54
CA ARG A 281 21.50 26.97 -7.81
C ARG A 281 22.80 27.60 -8.35
N GLN A 282 22.67 28.57 -9.26
CA GLN A 282 23.81 29.33 -9.81
C GLN A 282 24.46 30.23 -8.75
N GLN A 283 23.67 30.96 -7.95
CA GLN A 283 24.18 31.85 -6.90
C GLN A 283 25.00 31.09 -5.84
N VAL A 284 24.53 29.90 -5.42
CA VAL A 284 25.23 29.07 -4.42
C VAL A 284 26.27 28.10 -5.03
N ARG A 285 26.50 28.19 -6.36
CA ARG A 285 27.43 27.35 -7.15
C ARG A 285 27.20 25.84 -7.00
N ALA A 286 25.94 25.42 -6.92
CA ALA A 286 25.55 24.01 -6.83
C ALA A 286 25.60 23.34 -8.21
N THR A 287 26.83 23.12 -8.70
CA THR A 287 27.21 22.61 -10.03
C THR A 287 28.13 21.40 -9.89
N GLY A 288 28.32 20.61 -10.96
CA GLY A 288 29.32 19.54 -11.01
C GLY A 288 29.05 18.36 -10.08
N ASP A 289 29.96 18.09 -9.14
CA ASP A 289 29.90 16.93 -8.24
C ASP A 289 28.81 17.05 -7.15
N ALA A 290 28.26 18.24 -6.96
CA ALA A 290 27.23 18.55 -5.98
C ALA A 290 25.95 17.71 -6.13
N LEU A 291 25.22 17.55 -5.03
CA LEU A 291 23.87 17.00 -5.01
C LEU A 291 22.85 18.09 -4.66
N VAL A 292 21.74 18.15 -5.38
CA VAL A 292 20.68 19.14 -5.23
C VAL A 292 19.40 18.44 -4.77
N ALA A 293 19.05 18.59 -3.50
CA ALA A 293 17.77 18.16 -2.95
C ALA A 293 16.72 19.27 -3.15
N ILE A 294 15.51 18.91 -3.56
CA ILE A 294 14.42 19.89 -3.81
C ILE A 294 13.19 19.52 -2.99
N PHE A 295 12.69 20.47 -2.20
CA PHE A 295 11.41 20.38 -1.48
C PHE A 295 10.52 21.58 -1.82
N ASP A 296 9.30 21.34 -2.31
CA ASP A 296 8.26 22.39 -2.35
C ASP A 296 8.07 22.99 -0.94
N ALA A 297 7.74 24.29 -0.86
CA ALA A 297 7.60 25.03 0.40
C ALA A 297 6.65 24.41 1.44
N ASP A 298 5.80 23.46 1.06
CA ASP A 298 4.89 22.71 1.95
C ASP A 298 5.24 21.22 2.15
N GLN A 299 6.45 20.76 1.80
CA GLN A 299 6.89 19.37 1.95
C GLN A 299 7.91 19.24 3.09
N VAL A 300 7.45 18.81 4.26
CA VAL A 300 8.31 18.62 5.43
C VAL A 300 9.09 17.31 5.29
N ALA A 301 10.42 17.41 5.22
CA ALA A 301 11.32 16.26 5.15
C ALA A 301 11.29 15.44 6.45
N ASN A 302 11.36 14.12 6.31
CA ASN A 302 11.68 13.21 7.41
C ASN A 302 13.19 13.32 7.73
N PRO A 303 13.62 13.20 8.99
CA PRO A 303 15.04 13.23 9.35
C PRO A 303 15.93 12.25 8.55
N ASP A 304 15.43 11.05 8.23
CA ASP A 304 16.20 10.05 7.47
C ASP A 304 16.26 10.34 5.95
N PHE A 305 15.65 11.43 5.44
CA PHE A 305 15.57 11.71 4.00
C PHE A 305 16.95 11.67 3.33
N LEU A 306 17.92 12.45 3.82
CA LEU A 306 19.26 12.51 3.23
C LEU A 306 20.05 11.21 3.45
N VAL A 307 19.91 10.60 4.64
CA VAL A 307 20.58 9.32 4.97
C VAL A 307 20.14 8.20 4.02
N LYS A 308 18.89 8.20 3.55
CA LYS A 308 18.38 7.21 2.58
C LYS A 308 18.56 7.61 1.11
N THR A 309 18.52 8.90 0.78
CA THR A 309 18.57 9.37 -0.62
C THR A 309 19.97 9.65 -1.18
N VAL A 310 20.98 9.86 -0.32
CA VAL A 310 22.37 10.09 -0.77
C VAL A 310 23.14 8.81 -1.15
N PRO A 311 23.04 7.67 -0.42
CA PRO A 311 23.81 6.47 -0.74
C PRO A 311 23.67 5.93 -2.18
N PRO A 312 22.50 5.98 -2.85
CA PRO A 312 22.39 5.53 -4.25
C PRO A 312 23.30 6.25 -5.24
N PHE A 313 23.80 7.46 -4.94
CA PHE A 313 24.76 8.19 -5.79
C PHE A 313 26.18 7.64 -5.76
N ALA A 314 26.44 6.58 -4.98
CA ALA A 314 27.64 5.75 -5.06
C ALA A 314 27.83 5.13 -6.47
N ASP A 315 26.73 4.88 -7.17
CA ASP A 315 26.73 4.56 -8.60
C ASP A 315 26.78 5.86 -9.42
N ARG A 316 27.89 6.06 -10.13
CA ARG A 316 28.11 7.25 -10.99
C ARG A 316 27.01 7.46 -12.03
N SER A 317 26.34 6.40 -12.50
CA SER A 317 25.28 6.51 -13.50
C SER A 317 23.95 7.03 -12.93
N VAL A 318 23.77 7.10 -11.61
CA VAL A 318 22.58 7.68 -10.99
C VAL A 318 22.61 9.20 -11.12
N GLY A 319 21.62 9.73 -11.84
CA GLY A 319 21.39 11.17 -12.00
C GLY A 319 20.40 11.72 -10.97
N TRP A 320 19.43 10.93 -10.50
CA TRP A 320 18.54 11.35 -9.42
C TRP A 320 17.92 10.20 -8.62
N VAL A 321 17.49 10.53 -7.40
CA VAL A 321 16.77 9.67 -6.48
C VAL A 321 15.46 10.36 -6.11
N GLN A 322 14.33 9.80 -6.52
CA GLN A 322 12.98 10.31 -6.26
C GLN A 322 12.32 9.55 -5.10
N THR A 323 11.56 10.25 -4.25
CA THR A 323 10.71 9.63 -3.23
C THR A 323 9.24 9.97 -3.48
N GLY A 324 8.31 9.30 -2.77
CA GLY A 324 6.88 9.63 -2.86
C GLY A 324 6.53 11.01 -2.26
N GLN A 325 5.38 11.55 -2.66
CA GLN A 325 4.72 12.65 -1.94
C GLN A 325 3.50 12.08 -1.20
N TYR A 326 3.34 12.43 0.07
CA TYR A 326 2.28 11.92 0.95
C TYR A 326 1.64 13.08 1.71
N TYR A 327 0.33 13.03 1.96
CA TYR A 327 -0.39 14.14 2.59
C TYR A 327 -0.58 13.94 4.10
N GLY A 328 -0.26 14.98 4.88
CA GLY A 328 -0.49 14.99 6.34
C GLY A 328 -1.91 15.41 6.74
N ASN A 329 -2.61 16.18 5.91
CA ASN A 329 -3.91 16.79 6.23
C ASN A 329 -5.14 15.91 5.91
N LEU A 330 -5.05 14.59 6.14
CA LEU A 330 -6.06 13.57 5.79
C LEU A 330 -7.40 13.67 6.58
N GLN A 331 -7.48 14.54 7.59
CA GLN A 331 -8.74 14.95 8.20
C GLN A 331 -9.66 15.64 7.19
N GLN A 332 -9.11 16.39 6.23
CA GLN A 332 -9.88 17.05 5.18
C GLN A 332 -10.41 16.01 4.17
N PRO A 333 -11.73 15.98 3.87
CA PRO A 333 -12.30 14.99 2.96
C PRO A 333 -11.63 14.97 1.57
N VAL A 334 -11.39 16.15 0.98
CA VAL A 334 -10.77 16.28 -0.35
C VAL A 334 -9.33 15.77 -0.35
N ALA A 335 -8.49 16.22 0.60
CA ALA A 335 -7.11 15.74 0.73
C ALA A 335 -7.03 14.22 0.92
N ARG A 336 -7.94 13.63 1.69
CA ARG A 336 -8.01 12.16 1.88
C ARG A 336 -8.37 11.41 0.60
N TRP A 337 -9.33 11.91 -0.18
CA TRP A 337 -9.71 11.26 -1.44
C TRP A 337 -8.63 11.47 -2.53
N ALA A 338 -7.96 12.63 -2.52
CA ALA A 338 -6.80 12.89 -3.40
C ALA A 338 -5.60 12.01 -3.04
N ASN A 339 -5.35 11.74 -1.74
CA ASN A 339 -4.35 10.78 -1.30
C ASN A 339 -4.60 9.39 -1.88
N ASP A 340 -5.83 8.88 -1.79
CA ASP A 340 -6.21 7.59 -2.38
C ASP A 340 -5.99 7.55 -3.91
N GLN A 341 -6.31 8.64 -4.63
CA GLN A 341 -6.05 8.73 -6.07
C GLN A 341 -4.55 8.63 -6.37
N GLN A 342 -3.73 9.40 -5.66
CA GLN A 342 -2.29 9.52 -5.93
C GLN A 342 -1.47 8.35 -5.38
N ALA A 343 -2.00 7.57 -4.44
CA ALA A 343 -1.34 6.38 -3.90
C ALA A 343 -1.07 5.31 -4.97
N LEU A 344 -1.95 5.16 -5.99
CA LEU A 344 -1.65 4.33 -7.17
C LEU A 344 -0.35 4.75 -7.87
N PHE A 345 -0.11 6.06 -7.96
CA PHE A 345 1.08 6.57 -8.62
C PHE A 345 2.33 6.27 -7.78
N TYR A 346 2.40 6.75 -6.54
CA TYR A 346 3.62 6.62 -5.73
C TYR A 346 3.89 5.23 -5.15
N ARG A 347 2.86 4.43 -4.85
CA ARG A 347 3.05 3.13 -4.19
C ARG A 347 3.07 1.93 -5.15
N LEU A 348 2.60 2.11 -6.40
CA LEU A 348 2.51 1.03 -7.38
C LEU A 348 3.22 1.38 -8.70
N LEU A 349 2.87 2.51 -9.34
CA LEU A 349 3.46 2.87 -10.63
C LEU A 349 4.92 3.33 -10.56
N CYS A 350 5.30 4.18 -9.60
CA CYS A 350 6.68 4.66 -9.48
C CYS A 350 7.70 3.54 -9.19
N PRO A 351 7.44 2.56 -8.29
CA PRO A 351 8.29 1.39 -8.13
C PRO A 351 8.45 0.55 -9.41
N GLY A 352 7.35 0.35 -10.16
CA GLY A 352 7.38 -0.36 -11.45
C GLY A 352 8.18 0.38 -12.53
N LYS A 353 7.96 1.69 -12.65
CA LYS A 353 8.76 2.58 -13.51
C LYS A 353 10.24 2.57 -13.14
N ALA A 354 10.58 2.55 -11.86
CA ALA A 354 11.97 2.51 -11.40
C ALA A 354 12.68 1.20 -11.79
N ALA A 355 11.99 0.05 -11.72
CA ALA A 355 12.52 -1.21 -12.21
C ALA A 355 12.83 -1.20 -13.74
N GLN A 356 12.18 -0.29 -14.49
CA GLN A 356 12.38 -0.07 -15.93
C GLN A 356 13.28 1.15 -16.25
N ASN A 357 14.00 1.70 -15.26
CA ASN A 357 14.78 2.95 -15.36
C ASN A 357 13.99 4.13 -15.96
N ALA A 358 12.75 4.29 -15.52
CA ALA A 358 11.79 5.27 -16.04
C ALA A 358 11.06 6.07 -14.93
N ALA A 359 11.63 6.11 -13.71
CA ALA A 359 11.10 6.90 -12.60
C ALA A 359 11.50 8.37 -12.78
N PHE A 360 10.61 9.16 -13.38
CA PHE A 360 10.83 10.58 -13.63
C PHE A 360 10.76 11.44 -12.36
N ILE A 361 11.33 12.64 -12.44
CA ILE A 361 11.34 13.67 -11.40
C ILE A 361 9.91 14.21 -11.24
N CYS A 362 9.43 14.28 -9.99
CA CYS A 362 8.09 14.76 -9.61
C CYS A 362 8.13 16.16 -8.96
N GLY A 363 9.18 16.94 -9.25
CA GLY A 363 9.34 18.34 -8.86
C GLY A 363 9.68 18.62 -7.39
N THR A 364 9.51 17.64 -6.51
CA THR A 364 9.85 17.74 -5.07
C THR A 364 10.16 16.36 -4.53
N ASN A 365 10.76 16.31 -3.34
CA ASN A 365 11.12 15.09 -2.61
C ASN A 365 12.09 14.25 -3.44
N VAL A 366 13.06 14.95 -4.04
CA VAL A 366 14.03 14.42 -5.00
C VAL A 366 15.41 14.94 -4.67
N VAL A 367 16.43 14.13 -4.87
CA VAL A 367 17.83 14.54 -4.93
C VAL A 367 18.32 14.33 -6.36
N ILE A 368 19.02 15.30 -6.94
CA ILE A 368 19.50 15.31 -8.33
C ILE A 368 21.00 15.62 -8.31
N ARG A 369 21.80 14.93 -9.14
CA ARG A 369 23.22 15.25 -9.35
C ARG A 369 23.32 16.56 -10.13
N ALA A 370 24.10 17.52 -9.65
CA ALA A 370 24.21 18.84 -10.26
C ALA A 370 24.75 18.76 -11.71
N ALA A 371 25.78 17.93 -11.96
CA ALA A 371 26.29 17.66 -13.31
C ALA A 371 25.21 17.17 -14.30
N ALA A 372 24.17 16.46 -13.84
CA ALA A 372 23.08 16.04 -14.70
C ALA A 372 22.22 17.24 -15.13
N LEU A 373 21.94 18.19 -14.21
CA LEU A 373 21.28 19.45 -14.56
C LEU A 373 22.17 20.32 -15.46
N ASP A 374 23.47 20.40 -15.19
CA ASP A 374 24.43 21.18 -15.98
C ASP A 374 24.50 20.70 -17.44
N GLU A 375 24.43 19.38 -17.67
CA GLU A 375 24.42 18.78 -19.02
C GLU A 375 23.24 19.22 -19.89
N ILE A 376 22.08 19.52 -19.29
CA ILE A 376 20.88 20.00 -19.99
C ILE A 376 20.68 21.53 -19.90
N GLY A 377 21.62 22.26 -19.30
CA GLY A 377 21.53 23.71 -19.10
C GLY A 377 20.59 24.15 -17.95
N GLY A 378 20.30 23.25 -17.01
CA GLY A 378 19.37 23.46 -15.90
C GLY A 378 17.95 22.95 -16.15
N LEU A 379 17.06 23.14 -15.18
CA LEU A 379 15.64 22.79 -15.31
C LEU A 379 14.96 23.58 -16.46
N PRO A 380 14.25 22.92 -17.40
CA PRO A 380 13.58 23.56 -18.54
C PRO A 380 12.55 24.62 -18.12
N GLN A 381 12.81 25.88 -18.47
CA GLN A 381 12.02 27.04 -18.05
C GLN A 381 10.81 27.36 -18.94
N ASP A 382 10.68 26.71 -20.10
CA ASP A 382 9.59 26.88 -21.08
C ASP A 382 8.42 25.91 -20.85
N SER A 383 8.57 24.96 -19.91
CA SER A 383 7.56 23.96 -19.53
C SER A 383 6.78 24.37 -18.27
N VAL A 384 5.51 23.97 -18.18
CA VAL A 384 4.68 24.07 -16.96
C VAL A 384 4.94 22.90 -15.99
N THR A 385 5.63 21.87 -16.47
CA THR A 385 6.18 20.73 -15.71
C THR A 385 7.64 20.58 -16.13
N GLU A 386 8.49 21.44 -15.56
CA GLU A 386 9.94 21.50 -15.77
C GLU A 386 10.62 20.17 -15.41
N ASP A 387 10.13 19.55 -14.36
CA ASP A 387 10.57 18.30 -13.76
C ASP A 387 10.43 17.11 -14.72
N PHE A 388 9.23 16.93 -15.28
CA PHE A 388 8.93 15.89 -16.24
C PHE A 388 9.64 16.11 -17.58
N ALA A 389 9.83 17.37 -17.99
CA ALA A 389 10.58 17.72 -19.18
C ALA A 389 12.08 17.42 -19.04
N ALA A 390 12.70 17.80 -17.91
CA ALA A 390 14.09 17.46 -17.59
C ALA A 390 14.32 15.95 -17.63
N SER A 391 13.42 15.19 -17.01
CA SER A 391 13.51 13.72 -16.92
C SER A 391 13.66 13.03 -18.28
N ILE A 392 12.95 13.52 -19.32
CA ILE A 392 13.04 12.99 -20.69
C ILE A 392 14.42 13.21 -21.30
N GLN A 393 15.03 14.37 -21.05
CA GLN A 393 16.36 14.70 -21.56
C GLN A 393 17.45 13.88 -20.84
N LEU A 394 17.31 13.74 -19.52
CA LEU A 394 18.29 13.05 -18.69
C LEU A 394 18.25 11.52 -18.82
N HIS A 395 17.08 10.89 -18.95
CA HIS A 395 16.95 9.42 -18.98
C HIS A 395 17.64 8.73 -20.16
N ALA A 396 18.03 9.48 -21.20
CA ALA A 396 18.85 8.97 -22.30
C ALA A 396 20.31 8.66 -21.89
N ARG A 397 20.78 9.21 -20.76
CA ARG A 397 22.17 9.12 -20.29
C ARG A 397 22.29 8.71 -18.81
N TRP A 398 21.32 9.10 -18.00
CA TRP A 398 21.30 8.90 -16.55
C TRP A 398 20.29 7.84 -16.10
N ARG A 399 20.58 7.22 -14.95
CA ARG A 399 19.66 6.34 -14.22
C ARG A 399 18.88 7.08 -13.14
N SER A 400 17.66 6.62 -12.91
CA SER A 400 16.77 7.08 -11.85
C SER A 400 16.56 5.99 -10.79
N VAL A 401 16.62 6.36 -9.52
CA VAL A 401 16.23 5.49 -8.39
C VAL A 401 14.93 6.01 -7.78
N TYR A 402 14.08 5.10 -7.30
CA TYR A 402 12.87 5.45 -6.55
C TYR A 402 12.83 4.75 -5.19
N LEU A 403 12.69 5.54 -4.11
CA LEU A 403 12.52 5.03 -2.76
C LEU A 403 11.03 5.05 -2.38
N SER A 404 10.52 3.93 -1.88
CA SER A 404 9.08 3.77 -1.57
C SER A 404 8.70 4.27 -0.17
N ASP A 405 9.70 4.48 0.69
CA ASP A 405 9.61 5.08 2.02
C ASP A 405 8.86 6.43 2.03
N VAL A 406 8.23 6.73 3.16
CA VAL A 406 7.62 8.04 3.44
C VAL A 406 8.69 8.99 3.97
N LEU A 407 9.48 9.57 3.05
CA LEU A 407 10.62 10.44 3.40
C LEU A 407 10.29 11.94 3.44
N ALA A 408 9.08 12.33 3.03
CA ALA A 408 8.54 13.66 3.26
C ALA A 408 7.01 13.62 3.30
N VAL A 409 6.42 14.56 4.03
CA VAL A 409 4.96 14.71 4.18
C VAL A 409 4.60 16.18 3.94
N GLY A 410 3.62 16.41 3.06
CA GLY A 410 3.18 17.77 2.71
C GLY A 410 1.67 17.99 2.79
N LEU A 411 1.21 19.15 2.28
CA LEU A 411 -0.19 19.54 2.34
C LEU A 411 -0.94 19.12 1.06
N GLY A 412 -1.91 18.23 1.23
CA GLY A 412 -2.89 17.91 0.20
C GLY A 412 -3.88 19.05 -0.05
N PRO A 413 -4.68 18.97 -1.13
CA PRO A 413 -5.61 20.03 -1.51
C PRO A 413 -6.64 20.31 -0.41
N MET A 414 -6.74 21.60 -0.02
CA MET A 414 -7.60 22.07 1.07
C MET A 414 -9.08 22.18 0.71
N ASP A 415 -9.40 22.26 -0.58
CA ASP A 415 -10.75 22.28 -1.13
C ASP A 415 -10.80 21.65 -2.54
N LEU A 416 -11.99 21.31 -3.02
CA LEU A 416 -12.17 20.66 -4.31
C LEU A 416 -11.73 21.52 -5.51
N PRO A 417 -11.93 22.86 -5.51
CA PRO A 417 -11.34 23.74 -6.51
C PRO A 417 -9.81 23.69 -6.57
N ALA A 418 -9.10 23.60 -5.43
CA ALA A 418 -7.65 23.46 -5.39
C ALA A 418 -7.19 22.13 -6.01
N PHE A 419 -7.86 21.02 -5.69
CA PHE A 419 -7.61 19.72 -6.32
C PHE A 419 -7.81 19.77 -7.84
N LEU A 420 -8.96 20.25 -8.30
CA LEU A 420 -9.28 20.35 -9.73
C LEU A 420 -8.32 21.28 -10.50
N LYS A 421 -7.83 22.34 -9.85
CA LYS A 421 -6.79 23.23 -10.40
C LYS A 421 -5.45 22.50 -10.53
N GLN A 422 -5.05 21.72 -9.52
CA GLN A 422 -3.82 20.93 -9.52
C GLN A 422 -3.83 19.87 -10.63
N GLN A 423 -4.91 19.08 -10.73
CA GLN A 423 -5.10 18.09 -11.81
C GLN A 423 -5.02 18.74 -13.20
N ARG A 424 -5.67 19.90 -13.40
CA ARG A 424 -5.58 20.64 -14.67
C ARG A 424 -4.15 21.07 -15.00
N ARG A 425 -3.38 21.55 -14.03
CA ARG A 425 -1.99 22.00 -14.24
C ARG A 425 -1.10 20.84 -14.67
N TRP A 426 -1.16 19.72 -13.95
CA TRP A 426 -0.43 18.50 -14.30
C TRP A 426 -0.81 17.99 -15.70
N ALA A 427 -2.11 17.91 -15.99
CA ALA A 427 -2.61 17.50 -17.30
C ALA A 427 -2.09 18.38 -18.46
N ILE A 428 -2.09 19.72 -18.29
CA ILE A 428 -1.55 20.65 -19.30
C ILE A 428 -0.04 20.45 -19.48
N GLY A 429 0.71 20.34 -18.38
CA GLY A 429 2.17 20.15 -18.43
C GLY A 429 2.56 18.85 -19.13
N THR A 430 2.04 17.71 -18.66
CA THR A 430 2.42 16.39 -19.18
C THR A 430 1.98 16.18 -20.64
N MET A 431 0.78 16.62 -21.03
CA MET A 431 0.37 16.59 -22.45
C MET A 431 1.10 17.64 -23.29
N GLY A 432 1.51 18.77 -22.70
CA GLY A 432 2.38 19.76 -23.34
C GLY A 432 3.77 19.19 -23.65
N VAL A 433 4.34 18.43 -22.71
CA VAL A 433 5.59 17.68 -22.91
C VAL A 433 5.44 16.62 -24.00
N LEU A 434 4.31 15.91 -24.08
CA LEU A 434 4.04 15.03 -25.23
C LEU A 434 4.10 15.80 -26.55
N ARG A 435 3.46 16.97 -26.63
CA ARG A 435 3.44 17.80 -27.85
C ARG A 435 4.85 18.27 -28.25
N SER A 436 5.69 18.70 -27.31
CA SER A 436 7.04 19.19 -27.61
C SER A 436 8.05 18.05 -27.85
N HIS A 437 7.95 16.95 -27.10
CA HIS A 437 8.92 15.84 -27.13
C HIS A 437 8.43 14.58 -27.87
N TRP A 438 7.32 14.65 -28.62
CA TRP A 438 6.72 13.50 -29.30
C TRP A 438 7.72 12.67 -30.12
N ARG A 439 8.70 13.31 -30.77
CA ARG A 439 9.74 12.61 -31.54
C ARG A 439 10.69 11.79 -30.67
N ALA A 440 10.99 12.23 -29.45
CA ALA A 440 11.85 11.49 -28.52
C ALA A 440 11.08 10.31 -27.87
N ILE A 441 9.79 10.51 -27.60
CA ILE A 441 8.92 9.49 -27.00
C ILE A 441 8.52 8.43 -28.05
N LEU A 442 8.06 8.85 -29.23
CA LEU A 442 7.42 7.96 -30.20
C LEU A 442 8.37 7.41 -31.28
N ILE A 443 9.49 8.06 -31.59
CA ILE A 443 10.43 7.60 -32.64
C ILE A 443 11.72 7.04 -32.00
N PRO A 444 12.17 5.82 -32.36
CA PRO A 444 13.45 5.30 -31.88
C PRO A 444 14.62 6.15 -32.39
N ARG A 445 15.60 6.47 -31.53
CA ARG A 445 16.83 7.19 -31.90
C ARG A 445 18.05 6.58 -31.21
N ARG A 446 19.18 6.54 -31.91
CA ARG A 446 20.47 6.09 -31.35
C ARG A 446 20.92 7.09 -30.28
N GLY A 447 21.21 6.61 -29.07
CA GLY A 447 21.52 7.47 -27.91
C GLY A 447 20.32 8.25 -27.33
N GLY A 448 19.09 7.88 -27.70
CA GLY A 448 17.87 8.40 -27.07
C GLY A 448 17.27 7.43 -26.05
N LEU A 449 16.08 7.75 -25.55
CA LEU A 449 15.31 6.90 -24.61
C LEU A 449 15.18 5.45 -25.09
N CYS A 450 15.33 4.50 -24.18
CA CYS A 450 15.11 3.08 -24.47
C CYS A 450 13.63 2.76 -24.73
N PHE A 451 13.34 1.55 -25.19
CA PHE A 451 11.97 1.15 -25.53
C PHE A 451 11.04 1.17 -24.31
N GLU A 452 11.54 0.69 -23.18
CA GLU A 452 10.85 0.63 -21.90
C GLU A 452 10.52 2.06 -21.40
N GLN A 453 11.52 2.95 -21.36
CA GLN A 453 11.34 4.37 -21.05
C GLN A 453 10.31 5.03 -21.98
N ARG A 454 10.38 4.79 -23.29
CA ARG A 454 9.45 5.37 -24.28
C ARG A 454 8.00 4.96 -24.01
N ILE A 455 7.74 3.70 -23.68
CA ILE A 455 6.41 3.25 -23.24
C ILE A 455 6.01 3.97 -21.94
N GLN A 456 6.90 4.03 -20.95
CA GLN A 456 6.60 4.63 -19.66
C GLN A 456 6.32 6.13 -19.71
N TYR A 457 6.98 6.86 -20.61
CA TYR A 457 6.71 8.27 -20.91
C TYR A 457 5.44 8.45 -21.74
N ALA A 458 5.20 7.62 -22.75
CA ALA A 458 3.97 7.65 -23.53
C ALA A 458 2.74 7.44 -22.64
N LEU A 459 2.74 6.40 -21.80
CA LEU A 459 1.67 6.10 -20.84
C LEU A 459 1.44 7.24 -19.82
N ALA A 460 2.50 7.88 -19.32
CA ALA A 460 2.37 9.03 -18.43
C ALA A 460 1.74 10.23 -19.15
N CYS A 461 2.18 10.51 -20.38
CA CYS A 461 1.69 11.59 -21.22
C CYS A 461 0.22 11.44 -21.61
N THR A 462 -0.17 10.25 -22.09
CA THR A 462 -1.53 10.01 -22.60
C THR A 462 -2.53 9.79 -21.48
N HIS A 463 -2.11 9.48 -20.24
CA HIS A 463 -3.01 9.19 -19.11
C HIS A 463 -4.12 10.24 -18.95
N TYR A 464 -3.80 11.53 -19.05
CA TYR A 464 -4.76 12.62 -18.88
C TYR A 464 -5.82 12.71 -19.99
N MET A 465 -5.68 11.98 -21.09
CA MET A 465 -6.74 11.81 -22.10
C MET A 465 -7.89 10.92 -21.58
N CYS A 466 -7.75 10.27 -20.42
CA CYS A 466 -8.83 9.54 -19.76
C CYS A 466 -10.08 10.39 -19.52
N GLY A 467 -9.96 11.70 -19.33
CA GLY A 467 -11.12 12.58 -19.23
C GLY A 467 -11.97 12.63 -20.50
N LEU A 468 -11.38 12.46 -21.68
CA LEU A 468 -12.13 12.35 -22.94
C LEU A 468 -12.83 10.99 -23.05
N ARG A 469 -12.15 9.90 -22.68
CA ARG A 469 -12.73 8.55 -22.57
C ARG A 469 -13.95 8.56 -21.64
N ASP A 470 -13.82 9.16 -20.46
CA ASP A 470 -14.89 9.19 -19.45
C ASP A 470 -16.10 10.01 -19.92
N LEU A 471 -15.89 11.11 -20.65
CA LEU A 471 -16.99 11.82 -21.33
C LEU A 471 -17.66 10.95 -22.40
N VAL A 472 -16.89 10.21 -23.20
CA VAL A 472 -17.46 9.30 -24.22
C VAL A 472 -18.29 8.20 -23.56
N TYR A 473 -17.86 7.65 -22.42
CA TYR A 473 -18.65 6.66 -21.67
C TYR A 473 -19.96 7.24 -21.12
N ILE A 474 -19.96 8.47 -20.60
CA ILE A 474 -21.20 9.16 -20.18
C ILE A 474 -22.13 9.45 -21.38
N VAL A 475 -21.57 9.92 -22.51
CA VAL A 475 -22.36 10.42 -23.64
C VAL A 475 -22.90 9.31 -24.53
N SER A 476 -22.15 8.22 -24.75
CA SER A 476 -22.52 7.15 -25.70
C SER A 476 -23.86 6.46 -25.40
N PRO A 477 -24.16 6.00 -24.17
CA PRO A 477 -25.44 5.39 -23.87
C PRO A 477 -26.57 6.42 -23.93
N LEU A 478 -26.34 7.67 -23.52
CA LEU A 478 -27.35 8.74 -23.65
C LEU A 478 -27.66 9.06 -25.12
N ALA A 479 -26.66 9.10 -25.98
CA ALA A 479 -26.83 9.31 -27.43
C ALA A 479 -27.66 8.17 -28.05
N PHE A 480 -27.44 6.92 -27.66
CA PHE A 480 -28.30 5.80 -28.06
C PHE A 480 -29.73 5.95 -27.55
N LEU A 481 -29.93 6.27 -26.26
CA LEU A 481 -31.27 6.38 -25.65
C LEU A 481 -32.09 7.57 -26.21
N VAL A 482 -31.43 8.59 -26.75
CA VAL A 482 -32.07 9.72 -27.45
C VAL A 482 -32.37 9.38 -28.92
N THR A 483 -31.38 8.88 -29.67
CA THR A 483 -31.43 8.77 -31.14
C THR A 483 -31.90 7.41 -31.65
N GLY A 484 -31.86 6.37 -30.81
CA GLY A 484 -32.08 4.98 -31.20
C GLY A 484 -30.95 4.35 -32.03
N VAL A 485 -29.89 5.10 -32.39
CA VAL A 485 -28.80 4.60 -33.24
C VAL A 485 -27.81 3.78 -32.41
N PRO A 486 -27.71 2.45 -32.61
CA PRO A 486 -26.85 1.60 -31.78
C PRO A 486 -25.38 1.72 -32.19
N ALA A 487 -24.46 1.62 -31.23
CA ALA A 487 -23.01 1.60 -31.48
C ALA A 487 -22.50 0.24 -32.01
N VAL A 488 -23.32 -0.80 -31.86
CA VAL A 488 -23.05 -2.19 -32.25
C VAL A 488 -24.15 -2.65 -33.22
N ARG A 489 -23.79 -3.38 -34.28
CA ARG A 489 -24.70 -3.91 -35.29
C ARG A 489 -24.47 -5.42 -35.47
N GLY A 490 -25.54 -6.16 -35.75
CA GLY A 490 -25.46 -7.57 -36.12
C GLY A 490 -25.30 -8.56 -34.96
N ALA A 491 -24.77 -8.12 -33.82
CA ALA A 491 -24.62 -8.95 -32.62
C ALA A 491 -25.88 -9.05 -31.75
N THR A 492 -26.00 -10.17 -31.06
CA THR A 492 -26.93 -10.47 -29.96
C THR A 492 -26.35 -10.07 -28.60
N LEU A 493 -27.21 -9.97 -27.57
CA LEU A 493 -26.76 -9.82 -26.18
C LEU A 493 -25.82 -10.96 -25.72
N GLY A 494 -26.07 -12.19 -26.19
CA GLY A 494 -25.23 -13.35 -25.85
C GLY A 494 -23.80 -13.20 -26.35
N GLU A 495 -23.62 -12.83 -27.63
CA GLU A 495 -22.30 -12.57 -28.22
C GLU A 495 -21.60 -11.39 -27.54
N PHE A 496 -22.32 -10.29 -27.25
CA PHE A 496 -21.74 -9.17 -26.50
C PHE A 496 -21.22 -9.60 -25.13
N LEU A 497 -22.02 -10.31 -24.33
CA LEU A 497 -21.60 -10.77 -23.00
C LEU A 497 -20.45 -11.78 -23.08
N TRP A 498 -20.43 -12.66 -24.09
CA TRP A 498 -19.38 -13.64 -24.29
C TRP A 498 -18.00 -13.02 -24.47
N HIS A 499 -17.91 -11.93 -25.24
CA HIS A 499 -16.65 -11.21 -25.47
C HIS A 499 -16.35 -10.14 -24.41
N PHE A 500 -17.35 -9.37 -23.98
CA PHE A 500 -17.18 -8.25 -23.05
C PHE A 500 -16.89 -8.70 -21.61
N LEU A 501 -17.67 -9.67 -21.09
CA LEU A 501 -17.62 -10.00 -19.67
C LEU A 501 -16.26 -10.58 -19.23
N PRO A 502 -15.60 -11.48 -19.98
CA PRO A 502 -14.27 -11.97 -19.62
C PRO A 502 -13.22 -10.85 -19.59
N TYR A 503 -13.22 -9.96 -20.57
CA TYR A 503 -12.32 -8.79 -20.60
C TYR A 503 -12.55 -7.85 -19.41
N TRP A 504 -13.82 -7.55 -19.11
CA TRP A 504 -14.17 -6.70 -18.00
C TRP A 504 -13.78 -7.33 -16.66
N VAL A 505 -14.16 -8.59 -16.40
CA VAL A 505 -13.82 -9.31 -15.15
C VAL A 505 -12.31 -9.45 -14.98
N ALA A 506 -11.57 -9.79 -16.04
CA ALA A 506 -10.11 -9.88 -16.01
C ALA A 506 -9.48 -8.52 -15.67
N SER A 507 -9.91 -7.45 -16.33
CA SER A 507 -9.41 -6.09 -16.11
C SER A 507 -9.67 -5.59 -14.70
N GLN A 508 -10.89 -5.80 -14.18
CA GLN A 508 -11.28 -5.42 -12.83
C GLN A 508 -10.50 -6.23 -11.79
N THR A 509 -10.37 -7.55 -11.98
CA THR A 509 -9.58 -8.42 -11.08
C THR A 509 -8.12 -8.01 -11.05
N ALA A 510 -7.49 -7.86 -12.23
CA ALA A 510 -6.09 -7.46 -12.33
C ALA A 510 -5.82 -6.07 -11.71
N PHE A 511 -6.73 -5.12 -11.91
CA PHE A 511 -6.65 -3.81 -11.25
C PHE A 511 -6.76 -3.94 -9.73
N TRP A 512 -7.80 -4.60 -9.20
CA TRP A 512 -8.02 -4.67 -7.75
C TRP A 512 -7.01 -5.54 -7.00
N VAL A 513 -6.44 -6.56 -7.64
CA VAL A 513 -5.30 -7.34 -7.11
C VAL A 513 -4.06 -6.45 -6.98
N ALA A 514 -3.72 -5.67 -8.00
CA ALA A 514 -2.56 -4.76 -7.98
C ALA A 514 -2.77 -3.55 -7.05
N ALA A 515 -3.99 -3.01 -7.00
CA ALA A 515 -4.39 -1.86 -6.18
C ALA A 515 -4.59 -2.20 -4.69
N ARG A 516 -4.56 -3.49 -4.31
CA ARG A 516 -4.86 -3.97 -2.96
C ARG A 516 -3.99 -3.28 -1.91
N ARG A 517 -4.63 -2.71 -0.86
CA ARG A 517 -4.02 -1.87 0.19
C ARG A 517 -3.39 -0.54 -0.29
N GLN A 518 -3.37 -0.23 -1.59
CA GLN A 518 -2.82 1.02 -2.13
C GLN A 518 -3.89 2.09 -2.37
N THR A 519 -5.05 1.72 -2.91
CA THR A 519 -6.17 2.64 -3.16
C THR A 519 -7.52 1.98 -2.92
N GLY A 520 -8.60 2.72 -3.14
CA GLY A 520 -9.98 2.26 -3.06
C GLY A 520 -10.91 3.07 -3.97
N LEU A 521 -12.21 2.85 -3.86
CA LEU A 521 -13.22 3.53 -4.69
C LEU A 521 -13.12 5.05 -4.66
N ARG A 522 -12.67 5.66 -3.55
CA ARG A 522 -12.44 7.10 -3.43
C ARG A 522 -11.44 7.61 -4.48
N GLY A 523 -10.36 6.87 -4.72
CA GLY A 523 -9.37 7.21 -5.74
C GLY A 523 -9.92 7.10 -7.17
N VAL A 524 -10.72 6.06 -7.44
CA VAL A 524 -11.41 5.87 -8.73
C VAL A 524 -12.39 7.02 -9.00
N ILE A 525 -13.21 7.40 -8.00
CA ILE A 525 -14.17 8.50 -8.10
C ILE A 525 -13.46 9.85 -8.32
N MET A 526 -12.31 10.08 -7.68
CA MET A 526 -11.50 11.29 -7.92
C MET A 526 -10.87 11.33 -9.32
N GLY A 527 -10.45 10.18 -9.84
CA GLY A 527 -9.97 10.04 -11.22
C GLY A 527 -11.08 10.40 -12.22
N PHE A 528 -12.20 9.68 -12.18
CA PHE A 528 -13.36 9.93 -13.03
C PHE A 528 -13.88 11.37 -12.89
N GLY A 529 -14.07 11.85 -11.67
CA GLY A 529 -14.52 13.22 -11.41
C GLY A 529 -13.57 14.31 -11.90
N SER A 530 -12.34 14.00 -12.29
CA SER A 530 -11.45 14.96 -12.93
C SER A 530 -11.75 15.20 -14.41
N PHE A 531 -12.64 14.42 -15.05
CA PHE A 531 -12.91 14.48 -16.50
C PHE A 531 -13.08 15.91 -17.08
N PRO A 532 -13.82 16.86 -16.46
CA PRO A 532 -14.06 18.17 -17.08
C PRO A 532 -12.81 19.04 -17.12
N VAL A 533 -11.92 18.92 -16.12
CA VAL A 533 -10.66 19.68 -16.11
C VAL A 533 -9.60 19.05 -16.99
N LEU A 534 -9.63 17.73 -17.16
CA LEU A 534 -8.77 17.00 -18.09
C LEU A 534 -9.12 17.31 -19.55
N ILE A 535 -10.40 17.37 -19.91
CA ILE A 535 -10.82 17.83 -21.25
C ILE A 535 -10.41 19.28 -21.49
N ARG A 536 -10.60 20.18 -20.52
CA ARG A 536 -10.14 21.58 -20.61
C ARG A 536 -8.62 21.70 -20.73
N ALA A 537 -7.86 20.74 -20.20
CA ALA A 537 -6.42 20.66 -20.41
C ALA A 537 -6.08 20.18 -21.82
N LEU A 538 -6.71 19.11 -22.29
CA LEU A 538 -6.54 18.55 -23.63
C LEU A 538 -6.84 19.60 -24.72
N VAL A 539 -7.97 20.30 -24.61
CA VAL A 539 -8.33 21.39 -25.55
C VAL A 539 -7.32 22.54 -25.50
N ALA A 540 -6.80 22.90 -24.32
CA ALA A 540 -5.79 23.96 -24.22
C ALA A 540 -4.47 23.57 -24.92
N VAL A 541 -4.01 22.33 -24.74
CA VAL A 541 -2.79 21.80 -25.38
C VAL A 541 -2.96 21.61 -26.90
N ALA A 542 -4.12 21.11 -27.33
CA ALA A 542 -4.45 20.96 -28.75
C ALA A 542 -4.42 22.31 -29.48
N LEU A 543 -5.05 23.34 -28.89
CA LEU A 543 -5.06 24.71 -29.41
C LEU A 543 -3.75 25.50 -29.17
N GLY A 544 -2.70 24.87 -28.62
CA GLY A 544 -1.42 25.53 -28.35
C GLY A 544 -1.48 26.68 -27.34
N ARG A 545 -2.53 26.77 -26.52
CA ARG A 545 -2.73 27.87 -25.57
C ARG A 545 -1.73 27.73 -24.42
N ARG A 546 -0.78 28.67 -24.32
CA ARG A 546 0.09 28.81 -23.15
C ARG A 546 -0.78 29.01 -21.90
N ALA A 547 -0.72 28.08 -20.96
CA ALA A 547 -1.40 28.22 -19.69
C ALA A 547 -0.56 29.09 -18.76
N GLY A 548 -1.12 30.20 -18.30
CA GLY A 548 -0.46 31.01 -17.26
C GLY A 548 -0.23 30.18 -15.99
N PHE A 549 1.01 30.19 -15.49
CA PHE A 549 1.33 29.57 -14.22
C PHE A 549 0.64 30.34 -13.10
N MET A 550 -0.21 29.66 -12.32
CA MET A 550 -0.96 30.29 -11.24
C MET A 550 -0.86 29.41 -10.01
N VAL A 551 -0.14 29.87 -8.98
CA VAL A 551 0.16 29.13 -7.75
C VAL A 551 -1.10 28.53 -7.13
N THR A 552 -1.03 27.26 -6.69
CA THR A 552 -2.15 26.59 -6.02
C THR A 552 -2.26 27.14 -4.61
N SER A 553 -3.40 27.75 -4.27
CA SER A 553 -3.61 28.33 -2.95
C SER A 553 -3.49 27.25 -1.86
N LYS A 554 -2.52 27.41 -0.95
CA LYS A 554 -2.38 26.59 0.26
C LYS A 554 -3.38 27.02 1.36
N ARG A 555 -4.06 28.16 1.17
CA ARG A 555 -5.18 28.61 2.01
C ARG A 555 -6.51 28.25 1.35
N ARG A 556 -7.48 27.83 2.15
CA ARG A 556 -8.85 27.56 1.69
C ARG A 556 -9.54 28.86 1.29
N ARG A 557 -10.27 28.88 0.17
CA ARG A 557 -10.92 30.12 -0.29
C ARG A 557 -12.19 30.40 0.51
N SER A 558 -12.32 31.63 1.02
CA SER A 558 -13.55 32.12 1.64
C SER A 558 -14.63 32.38 0.58
N GLY A 559 -15.56 31.43 0.40
CA GLY A 559 -16.75 31.63 -0.44
C GLY A 559 -17.37 30.35 -1.01
N ARG A 560 -18.71 30.32 -1.07
CA ARG A 560 -19.50 29.18 -1.60
C ARG A 560 -19.63 29.23 -3.14
N SER A 561 -18.56 28.95 -3.88
CA SER A 561 -18.59 28.95 -5.35
C SER A 561 -19.07 27.61 -5.93
N TRP A 562 -20.38 27.45 -6.11
CA TRP A 562 -21.00 26.26 -6.74
C TRP A 562 -20.66 26.06 -8.22
N ARG A 563 -20.10 27.08 -8.90
CA ARG A 563 -19.84 27.09 -10.36
C ARG A 563 -19.00 25.90 -10.87
N HIS A 564 -18.14 25.33 -10.03
CA HIS A 564 -17.34 24.17 -10.41
C HIS A 564 -18.12 22.85 -10.36
N LEU A 565 -19.21 22.78 -9.59
CA LEU A 565 -20.08 21.60 -9.49
C LEU A 565 -21.13 21.53 -10.61
N THR A 566 -21.47 22.66 -11.24
CA THR A 566 -22.52 22.77 -12.27
C THR A 566 -22.37 21.76 -13.40
N VAL A 567 -21.15 21.48 -13.87
CA VAL A 567 -20.93 20.50 -14.96
C VAL A 567 -21.35 19.07 -14.57
N TYR A 568 -21.13 18.67 -13.31
CA TYR A 568 -21.52 17.36 -12.82
C TYR A 568 -23.03 17.30 -12.54
N VAL A 569 -23.65 18.41 -12.10
CA VAL A 569 -25.11 18.50 -11.96
C VAL A 569 -25.78 18.35 -13.33
N VAL A 570 -25.30 19.06 -14.36
CA VAL A 570 -25.81 18.95 -15.73
C VAL A 570 -25.64 17.54 -16.29
N ALA A 571 -24.47 16.91 -16.11
CA ALA A 571 -24.24 15.52 -16.53
C ALA A 571 -25.17 14.54 -15.80
N LEU A 572 -25.35 14.70 -14.49
CA LEU A 572 -26.24 13.86 -13.68
C LEU A 572 -27.71 14.04 -14.09
N SER A 573 -28.16 15.27 -14.33
CA SER A 573 -29.51 15.55 -14.85
C SER A 573 -29.72 14.95 -16.24
N ALA A 574 -28.74 15.04 -17.14
CA ALA A 574 -28.80 14.39 -18.46
C ALA A 574 -28.92 12.87 -18.34
N CYS A 575 -28.22 12.25 -17.38
CA CYS A 575 -28.36 10.82 -17.10
C CYS A 575 -29.78 10.44 -16.63
N PHE A 576 -30.36 11.21 -15.70
CA PHE A 576 -31.74 10.96 -15.25
C PHE A 576 -32.77 11.15 -16.37
N VAL A 577 -32.64 12.18 -17.20
CA VAL A 577 -33.52 12.39 -18.36
C VAL A 577 -33.35 11.25 -19.37
N GLY A 578 -32.12 10.83 -19.67
CA GLY A 578 -31.82 9.75 -20.62
C GLY A 578 -32.46 8.40 -20.26
N ILE A 579 -32.60 8.07 -18.96
CA ILE A 579 -33.30 6.85 -18.51
C ILE A 579 -34.82 6.92 -18.77
N LEU A 580 -35.41 8.12 -18.80
CA LEU A 580 -36.87 8.30 -18.97
C LEU A 580 -37.30 8.30 -20.44
N LEU A 581 -36.45 8.74 -21.37
CA LEU A 581 -36.78 8.86 -22.80
C LEU A 581 -37.24 7.54 -23.48
N PRO A 582 -36.64 6.36 -23.23
CA PRO A 582 -37.05 5.11 -23.86
C PRO A 582 -38.49 4.68 -23.53
N LEU A 583 -39.07 5.17 -22.43
CA LEU A 583 -40.44 4.82 -22.01
C LEU A 583 -41.49 5.25 -23.06
N GLY A 584 -41.17 6.24 -23.92
CA GLY A 584 -42.00 6.63 -25.06
C GLY A 584 -41.67 5.93 -26.38
N GLN A 585 -40.53 5.22 -26.49
CA GLN A 585 -40.01 4.72 -27.77
C GLN A 585 -40.22 3.21 -27.95
N LYS A 586 -41.38 2.82 -28.50
CA LYS A 586 -41.76 1.40 -28.71
C LYS A 586 -40.88 0.62 -29.71
N GLN A 587 -40.01 1.27 -30.49
CA GLN A 587 -39.21 0.64 -31.55
C GLN A 587 -37.79 0.23 -31.13
N LEU A 588 -37.32 0.59 -29.93
CA LEU A 588 -35.96 0.26 -29.49
C LEU A 588 -35.83 -1.22 -29.09
N ARG A 589 -34.71 -1.85 -29.48
CA ARG A 589 -34.36 -3.21 -29.00
C ARG A 589 -34.14 -3.19 -27.49
N THR A 590 -34.96 -3.95 -26.75
CA THR A 590 -34.96 -3.97 -25.28
C THR A 590 -33.58 -4.27 -24.67
N GLU A 591 -32.81 -5.16 -25.31
CA GLU A 591 -31.47 -5.57 -24.84
C GLU A 591 -30.48 -4.40 -24.88
N SER A 592 -30.46 -3.63 -25.97
CA SER A 592 -29.60 -2.45 -26.12
C SER A 592 -30.00 -1.33 -25.16
N VAL A 593 -31.29 -1.18 -24.88
CA VAL A 593 -31.80 -0.27 -23.84
C VAL A 593 -31.34 -0.72 -22.45
N ALA A 594 -31.45 -2.00 -22.12
CA ALA A 594 -31.03 -2.54 -20.82
C ALA A 594 -29.52 -2.35 -20.57
N ILE A 595 -28.66 -2.65 -21.55
CA ILE A 595 -27.21 -2.38 -21.47
C ILE A 595 -26.94 -0.89 -21.25
N SER A 596 -27.60 -0.01 -22.02
CA SER A 596 -27.35 1.43 -21.97
C SER A 596 -27.83 2.03 -20.64
N VAL A 597 -28.99 1.61 -20.13
CA VAL A 597 -29.49 2.03 -18.80
C VAL A 597 -28.55 1.55 -17.69
N LEU A 598 -28.00 0.34 -17.78
CA LEU A 598 -27.02 -0.16 -16.81
C LEU A 598 -25.76 0.73 -16.74
N TRP A 599 -25.24 1.18 -17.88
CA TRP A 599 -24.12 2.13 -17.92
C TRP A 599 -24.50 3.50 -17.37
N VAL A 600 -25.68 4.04 -17.72
CA VAL A 600 -26.12 5.34 -17.18
C VAL A 600 -26.34 5.28 -15.66
N VAL A 601 -26.81 4.15 -15.11
CA VAL A 601 -26.90 3.93 -13.66
C VAL A 601 -25.51 3.88 -13.00
N TYR A 602 -24.52 3.28 -13.66
CA TYR A 602 -23.12 3.29 -13.20
C TYR A 602 -22.55 4.73 -13.19
N ASP A 603 -22.77 5.51 -14.25
CA ASP A 603 -22.34 6.90 -14.34
C ASP A 603 -23.03 7.80 -13.29
N ILE A 604 -24.33 7.60 -13.05
CA ILE A 604 -25.07 8.25 -11.95
C ILE A 604 -24.37 7.98 -10.61
N GLY A 605 -23.96 6.74 -10.35
CA GLY A 605 -23.25 6.35 -9.13
C GLY A 605 -21.93 7.10 -8.94
N LEU A 606 -21.12 7.22 -10.00
CA LEU A 606 -19.85 7.95 -9.97
C LEU A 606 -20.04 9.47 -9.85
N LEU A 607 -20.92 10.06 -10.67
CA LEU A 607 -21.23 11.49 -10.68
C LEU A 607 -21.82 11.94 -9.34
N ALA A 608 -22.79 11.20 -8.79
CA ALA A 608 -23.39 11.50 -7.50
C ALA A 608 -22.36 11.38 -6.35
N SER A 609 -21.46 10.40 -6.41
CA SER A 609 -20.40 10.24 -5.39
C SER A 609 -19.38 11.39 -5.40
N PHE A 610 -19.02 11.91 -6.58
CA PHE A 610 -18.14 13.08 -6.70
C PHE A 610 -18.85 14.39 -6.30
N LEU A 611 -20.10 14.57 -6.70
CA LEU A 611 -20.95 15.68 -6.25
C LEU A 611 -21.13 15.69 -4.73
N TRP A 612 -21.31 14.52 -4.13
CA TRP A 612 -21.39 14.36 -2.67
C TRP A 612 -20.12 14.83 -1.97
N LEU A 613 -18.92 14.52 -2.50
CA LEU A 613 -17.66 15.08 -1.99
C LEU A 613 -17.65 16.61 -2.08
N GLY A 614 -18.09 17.19 -3.20
CA GLY A 614 -18.19 18.64 -3.37
C GLY A 614 -19.16 19.30 -2.37
N ILE A 615 -20.28 18.67 -2.07
CA ILE A 615 -21.25 19.14 -1.06
C ILE A 615 -20.65 19.03 0.35
N LEU A 616 -19.93 17.94 0.67
CA LEU A 616 -19.22 17.79 1.93
C LEU A 616 -18.14 18.87 2.11
N ASP A 617 -17.35 19.14 1.08
CA ASP A 617 -16.34 20.20 1.07
C ASP A 617 -16.98 21.57 1.38
N LEU A 618 -18.04 21.94 0.65
CA LEU A 618 -18.77 23.19 0.88
C LEU A 618 -19.34 23.31 2.30
N ARG A 619 -19.91 22.23 2.87
CA ARG A 619 -20.40 22.22 4.27
C ARG A 619 -19.27 22.34 5.29
N SER A 620 -18.10 21.77 4.99
CA SER A 620 -16.92 21.88 5.86
C SER A 620 -16.32 23.29 5.89
N ASN A 621 -16.71 24.22 5.01
CA ASN A 621 -16.34 25.64 5.13
C ASN A 621 -17.14 26.35 6.23
N ASP A 622 -18.44 26.04 6.35
CA ASP A 622 -19.36 26.75 7.24
C ASP A 622 -18.97 26.59 8.73
N ALA A 623 -18.45 25.43 9.12
CA ALA A 623 -17.99 25.13 10.48
C ALA A 623 -16.70 25.88 10.91
N VAL A 624 -15.96 26.45 9.95
CA VAL A 624 -14.72 27.21 10.21
C VAL A 624 -14.99 28.71 10.28
N VAL A 625 -15.90 29.23 9.46
CA VAL A 625 -16.24 30.66 9.38
C VAL A 625 -17.15 31.11 10.54
N SER A 626 -17.89 30.21 11.17
CA SER A 626 -18.92 30.52 12.17
C SER A 626 -18.46 30.59 13.64
N ARG A 627 -17.14 30.62 13.92
CA ARG A 627 -16.61 30.83 15.28
C ARG A 627 -16.19 32.29 15.51
N PRO A 628 -16.77 33.03 16.48
CA PRO A 628 -16.32 34.38 16.83
C PRO A 628 -14.86 34.40 17.33
N ARG A 629 -14.12 35.48 17.03
CA ARG A 629 -12.75 35.75 17.54
C ARG A 629 -12.80 36.22 19.00
N THR A 630 -13.27 35.37 19.92
CA THR A 630 -13.32 35.64 21.36
C THR A 630 -12.84 34.45 22.18
N ALA A 631 -11.53 34.16 22.09
CA ALA A 631 -10.81 33.35 23.05
C ALA A 631 -9.56 34.13 23.47
N ARG A 632 -9.42 34.41 24.77
CA ARG A 632 -8.23 35.08 25.34
C ARG A 632 -6.99 34.19 25.14
N PRO A 633 -5.78 34.76 25.00
CA PRO A 633 -4.56 33.98 25.02
C PRO A 633 -4.36 33.36 26.40
N GLU A 634 -4.37 32.03 26.45
CA GLU A 634 -3.98 31.28 27.64
C GLU A 634 -2.45 31.34 27.78
N LYS A 635 -1.94 31.58 29.00
CA LYS A 635 -0.50 31.85 29.22
C LYS A 635 0.32 30.56 29.04
N ASN A 636 1.31 30.61 28.15
CA ASN A 636 2.31 29.54 27.99
C ASN A 636 3.13 29.36 29.28
N GLY A 637 2.97 28.22 29.96
CA GLY A 637 3.95 27.73 30.92
C GLY A 637 5.20 27.19 30.21
N ARG A 638 6.39 27.63 30.61
CA ARG A 638 7.66 27.11 30.08
C ARG A 638 8.02 25.80 30.80
N HIS A 639 8.14 24.71 30.06
CA HIS A 639 8.96 23.55 30.45
C HIS A 639 10.11 23.39 29.44
N PRO A 640 11.37 23.26 29.88
CA PRO A 640 12.50 23.05 28.98
C PRO A 640 12.60 21.58 28.56
N GLY A 641 12.86 21.30 27.27
CA GLY A 641 13.30 19.97 26.79
C GLY A 641 12.51 19.32 25.64
N GLY A 642 11.30 19.78 25.32
CA GLY A 642 10.49 19.19 24.24
C GLY A 642 10.87 19.70 22.84
N ARG A 643 11.18 18.79 21.90
CA ARG A 643 11.32 19.16 20.47
C ARG A 643 9.96 19.47 19.83
N LEU A 644 9.92 20.57 19.09
CA LEU A 644 8.76 21.02 18.32
C LEU A 644 8.53 20.12 17.10
N VAL A 645 7.61 19.16 17.21
CA VAL A 645 6.87 18.73 16.02
C VAL A 645 6.05 19.94 15.54
N PRO A 646 6.16 20.39 14.28
CA PRO A 646 5.40 21.53 13.78
C PRO A 646 3.91 21.17 13.69
N ASN A 647 3.22 21.40 14.80
CA ASN A 647 1.77 21.37 14.88
C ASN A 647 1.24 22.53 14.02
N PHE A 648 0.85 22.27 12.77
CA PHE A 648 -0.03 23.17 12.04
C PHE A 648 -1.23 23.45 12.96
N PRO A 649 -1.62 24.72 13.22
CA PRO A 649 -2.60 25.06 14.25
C PRO A 649 -3.96 24.41 13.94
N GLY A 650 -4.15 23.23 14.53
CA GLY A 650 -5.33 22.42 14.36
C GLY A 650 -6.46 23.08 15.13
N ILE A 651 -7.47 23.58 14.42
CA ILE A 651 -8.72 23.97 15.05
C ILE A 651 -9.33 22.71 15.68
N SER A 652 -9.15 22.56 16.99
CA SER A 652 -9.83 21.53 17.77
C SER A 652 -11.34 21.74 17.63
N VAL A 653 -12.00 20.76 17.02
CA VAL A 653 -13.45 20.69 16.99
C VAL A 653 -13.87 19.46 17.78
N SER A 654 -14.28 19.68 19.03
CA SER A 654 -14.75 18.61 19.89
C SER A 654 -15.94 17.90 19.24
N SER A 655 -15.82 16.59 19.13
CA SER A 655 -16.74 15.71 18.38
C SER A 655 -18.17 15.66 18.94
N ARG A 656 -18.40 16.25 20.13
CA ARG A 656 -19.73 16.36 20.76
C ARG A 656 -20.57 17.54 20.23
N ARG A 657 -20.00 18.69 19.88
CA ARG A 657 -20.77 19.87 19.39
C ARG A 657 -20.99 19.90 17.87
N LEU A 658 -20.19 19.18 17.08
CA LEU A 658 -20.46 19.07 15.63
C LEU A 658 -21.72 18.23 15.33
N ARG A 659 -22.09 17.30 16.23
CA ARG A 659 -23.30 16.45 16.08
C ARG A 659 -24.61 17.23 16.18
N SER A 660 -24.66 18.33 16.95
CA SER A 660 -25.88 19.14 17.10
C SER A 660 -26.07 20.18 15.99
N ALA A 661 -24.99 20.71 15.40
CA ALA A 661 -25.07 21.69 14.31
C ALA A 661 -25.30 21.06 12.91
N LEU A 662 -24.95 19.79 12.70
CA LEU A 662 -25.02 19.13 11.39
C LEU A 662 -26.40 18.61 10.96
N LEU A 663 -27.46 18.80 11.76
CA LEU A 663 -28.76 18.12 11.57
C LEU A 663 -29.94 19.03 11.16
N MET A 664 -29.78 20.35 11.07
CA MET A 664 -30.92 21.29 10.98
C MET A 664 -31.66 21.46 9.62
N PRO A 665 -31.16 21.04 8.43
CA PRO A 665 -31.97 21.08 7.20
C PRO A 665 -32.60 19.73 6.79
N PHE A 666 -32.43 18.65 7.57
CA PHE A 666 -33.03 17.33 7.29
C PHE A 666 -34.11 16.91 8.29
N LEU A 667 -34.59 17.85 9.13
CA LEU A 667 -35.66 17.62 10.11
C LEU A 667 -37.05 18.02 9.61
N SER A 668 -37.15 18.80 8.53
CA SER A 668 -38.43 19.25 7.94
C SER A 668 -39.22 18.16 7.20
N PHE A 669 -38.61 16.99 6.95
CA PHE A 669 -39.29 15.84 6.31
C PHE A 669 -39.63 14.75 7.34
N PRO A 670 -40.90 14.28 7.39
CA PRO A 670 -41.32 13.20 8.28
C PRO A 670 -40.43 11.95 8.20
N ALA A 671 -40.32 11.23 9.32
CA ALA A 671 -39.50 10.00 9.39
C ALA A 671 -40.01 8.86 8.48
N SER A 672 -41.26 8.96 8.01
CA SER A 672 -41.86 8.13 6.95
C SER A 672 -41.33 8.50 5.57
N VAL A 673 -41.16 9.79 5.24
CA VAL A 673 -40.64 10.27 3.94
C VAL A 673 -39.14 10.03 3.81
N ARG A 674 -38.35 10.18 4.89
CA ARG A 674 -36.91 9.88 4.88
C ARG A 674 -36.62 8.38 4.73
N ARG A 675 -37.42 7.52 5.37
CA ARG A 675 -37.42 6.08 5.06
C ARG A 675 -37.95 5.83 3.65
N GLY A 676 -39.03 6.50 3.25
CA GLY A 676 -39.65 6.43 1.94
C GLY A 676 -38.68 6.70 0.80
N LEU A 677 -37.84 7.74 0.84
CA LEU A 677 -36.89 8.06 -0.23
C LEU A 677 -35.68 7.10 -0.28
N ALA A 678 -35.17 6.64 0.87
CA ALA A 678 -34.11 5.64 0.91
C ALA A 678 -34.62 4.25 0.46
N ILE A 679 -35.84 3.89 0.88
CA ILE A 679 -36.53 2.67 0.47
C ILE A 679 -36.98 2.78 -0.99
N CYS A 680 -37.40 3.94 -1.50
CA CYS A 680 -37.71 4.13 -2.93
C CYS A 680 -36.45 4.17 -3.78
N GLY A 681 -35.32 4.70 -3.31
CA GLY A 681 -34.05 4.59 -4.04
C GLY A 681 -33.58 3.13 -4.13
N ALA A 682 -33.65 2.40 -3.01
CA ALA A 682 -33.32 0.98 -2.96
C ALA A 682 -34.35 0.10 -3.71
N LEU A 683 -35.64 0.42 -3.67
CA LEU A 683 -36.71 -0.28 -4.39
C LEU A 683 -36.74 0.10 -5.87
N VAL A 684 -36.42 1.33 -6.29
CA VAL A 684 -36.29 1.66 -7.72
C VAL A 684 -35.07 0.95 -8.30
N LEU A 685 -33.96 0.88 -7.56
CA LEU A 685 -32.81 0.07 -7.99
C LEU A 685 -33.14 -1.44 -7.98
N ALA A 686 -33.80 -1.95 -6.93
CA ALA A 686 -34.18 -3.35 -6.82
C ALA A 686 -35.32 -3.75 -7.77
N CYS A 687 -36.25 -2.85 -8.12
CA CYS A 687 -37.33 -3.08 -9.09
C CYS A 687 -36.86 -2.83 -10.51
N ALA A 688 -35.90 -1.94 -10.77
CA ALA A 688 -35.23 -1.87 -12.07
C ALA A 688 -34.39 -3.14 -12.32
N CYS A 689 -33.63 -3.59 -11.31
CA CYS A 689 -32.95 -4.88 -11.36
C CYS A 689 -33.95 -6.04 -11.47
N ALA A 690 -35.01 -6.09 -10.65
CA ALA A 690 -35.98 -7.19 -10.70
C ALA A 690 -36.82 -7.19 -11.99
N ALA A 691 -37.19 -6.04 -12.55
CA ALA A 691 -37.87 -5.96 -13.83
C ALA A 691 -36.93 -6.36 -14.98
N ALA A 692 -35.66 -5.96 -14.94
CA ALA A 692 -34.64 -6.44 -15.88
C ALA A 692 -34.39 -7.96 -15.72
N MET A 693 -34.36 -8.48 -14.49
CA MET A 693 -34.16 -9.91 -14.18
C MET A 693 -35.39 -10.77 -14.55
N LEU A 694 -36.61 -10.28 -14.35
CA LEU A 694 -37.84 -10.95 -14.76
C LEU A 694 -37.98 -10.95 -16.28
N THR A 695 -37.77 -9.82 -16.94
CA THR A 695 -37.81 -9.75 -18.42
C THR A 695 -36.65 -10.49 -19.09
N PHE A 696 -35.49 -10.62 -18.44
CA PHE A 696 -34.39 -11.49 -18.88
C PHE A 696 -34.72 -12.97 -18.64
N GLY A 697 -35.21 -13.33 -17.45
CA GLY A 697 -35.61 -14.70 -17.09
C GLY A 697 -36.72 -15.26 -17.99
N GLU A 698 -37.75 -14.46 -18.30
CA GLU A 698 -38.82 -14.84 -19.23
C GLU A 698 -38.35 -15.00 -20.69
N ARG A 699 -37.21 -14.42 -21.07
CA ARG A 699 -36.62 -14.56 -22.41
C ARG A 699 -35.64 -15.73 -22.47
N VAL A 700 -34.85 -15.91 -21.42
CA VAL A 700 -33.96 -17.06 -21.22
C VAL A 700 -34.79 -18.36 -21.20
N ALA A 701 -35.90 -18.40 -20.44
CA ALA A 701 -36.84 -19.53 -20.45
C ALA A 701 -37.48 -19.86 -21.81
N ARG A 702 -37.39 -18.96 -22.81
CA ARG A 702 -37.84 -19.17 -24.20
C ARG A 702 -36.69 -19.52 -25.17
N ALA A 703 -35.44 -19.41 -24.74
CA ALA A 703 -34.29 -19.91 -25.49
C ALA A 703 -34.06 -21.40 -25.20
N GLY A 704 -33.62 -22.17 -26.20
CA GLY A 704 -33.51 -23.63 -26.11
C GLY A 704 -32.55 -24.16 -25.03
N PRO A 705 -32.71 -25.43 -24.61
CA PRO A 705 -32.14 -25.97 -23.36
C PRO A 705 -30.61 -25.87 -23.24
N ILE A 706 -29.87 -25.88 -24.35
CA ILE A 706 -28.39 -25.79 -24.34
C ILE A 706 -27.91 -24.37 -24.00
N VAL A 707 -28.67 -23.33 -24.38
CA VAL A 707 -28.34 -21.93 -24.08
C VAL A 707 -28.64 -21.58 -22.62
N ASN A 708 -29.63 -22.27 -22.02
CA ASN A 708 -30.06 -22.03 -20.65
C ASN A 708 -28.95 -22.32 -19.62
N SER A 709 -28.33 -23.50 -19.63
CA SER A 709 -27.41 -23.90 -18.55
C SER A 709 -26.18 -22.97 -18.44
N THR A 710 -25.61 -22.53 -19.56
CA THR A 710 -24.41 -21.67 -19.55
C THR A 710 -24.73 -20.24 -19.16
N LEU A 711 -25.82 -19.65 -19.68
CA LEU A 711 -26.24 -18.30 -19.28
C LEU A 711 -26.68 -18.25 -17.81
N TRP A 712 -27.32 -19.31 -17.30
CA TRP A 712 -27.76 -19.39 -15.91
C TRP A 712 -26.57 -19.55 -14.94
N LEU A 713 -25.55 -20.34 -15.30
CA LEU A 713 -24.32 -20.47 -14.52
C LEU A 713 -23.51 -19.15 -14.49
N VAL A 714 -23.42 -18.45 -15.63
CA VAL A 714 -22.77 -17.12 -15.70
C VAL A 714 -23.57 -16.07 -14.91
N TYR A 715 -24.91 -16.14 -14.96
CA TYR A 715 -25.81 -15.30 -14.15
C TYR A 715 -25.58 -15.49 -12.65
N GLU A 716 -25.53 -16.74 -12.15
CA GLU A 716 -25.24 -16.99 -10.74
C GLU A 716 -23.82 -16.57 -10.34
N LEU A 717 -22.81 -16.82 -11.18
CA LEU A 717 -21.43 -16.37 -10.91
C LEU A 717 -21.33 -14.84 -10.85
N ALA A 718 -22.02 -14.11 -11.73
CA ALA A 718 -22.10 -12.66 -11.71
C ALA A 718 -22.86 -12.13 -10.48
N LEU A 719 -23.95 -12.80 -10.10
CA LEU A 719 -24.72 -12.47 -8.90
C LEU A 719 -23.87 -12.69 -7.63
N LEU A 720 -23.23 -13.85 -7.49
CA LEU A 720 -22.34 -14.20 -6.39
C LEU A 720 -21.14 -13.26 -6.29
N THR A 721 -20.44 -12.98 -7.39
CA THR A 721 -19.31 -12.03 -7.37
C THR A 721 -19.75 -10.62 -7.00
N THR A 722 -20.90 -10.15 -7.49
CA THR A 722 -21.47 -8.85 -7.11
C THR A 722 -21.90 -8.82 -5.64
N LEU A 723 -22.53 -9.89 -5.13
CA LEU A 723 -22.95 -9.99 -3.73
C LEU A 723 -21.73 -10.05 -2.79
N VAL A 724 -20.74 -10.88 -3.11
CA VAL A 724 -19.46 -10.97 -2.38
C VAL A 724 -18.73 -9.64 -2.43
N TRP A 725 -18.72 -8.94 -3.55
CA TRP A 725 -18.12 -7.60 -3.67
C TRP A 725 -18.86 -6.55 -2.81
N VAL A 726 -20.19 -6.54 -2.80
CA VAL A 726 -20.99 -5.65 -1.92
C VAL A 726 -20.76 -5.96 -0.43
N VAL A 727 -20.67 -7.24 -0.05
CA VAL A 727 -20.43 -7.67 1.34
C VAL A 727 -19.00 -7.36 1.79
N THR A 728 -17.99 -7.54 0.92
CA THR A 728 -16.56 -7.32 1.26
C THR A 728 -16.10 -5.87 1.13
N SER A 729 -16.79 -5.02 0.35
CA SER A 729 -16.45 -3.60 0.18
C SER A 729 -17.04 -2.67 1.24
N GLN A 730 -17.94 -3.16 2.10
CA GLN A 730 -18.60 -2.37 3.14
C GLN A 730 -17.95 -2.58 4.52
N PRO A 731 -17.35 -1.54 5.15
CA PRO A 731 -16.67 -1.67 6.45
C PRO A 731 -17.56 -2.11 7.63
N ARG A 732 -18.89 -2.14 7.44
CA ARG A 732 -19.87 -2.51 8.47
C ARG A 732 -20.25 -4.00 8.49
N PHE A 733 -19.94 -4.76 7.43
CA PHE A 733 -20.27 -6.20 7.36
C PHE A 733 -19.06 -7.12 7.61
N ALA A 734 -17.84 -6.58 7.62
CA ALA A 734 -16.61 -7.33 7.87
C ALA A 734 -16.46 -7.92 9.30
N GLY A 735 -17.40 -7.64 10.22
CA GLY A 735 -17.38 -8.12 11.61
C GLY A 735 -18.52 -9.04 12.01
N ALA A 736 -19.45 -9.39 11.10
CA ALA A 736 -20.58 -10.26 11.39
C ALA A 736 -20.45 -11.57 10.59
N ALA A 737 -20.05 -12.65 11.26
CA ALA A 737 -20.19 -13.99 10.72
C ALA A 737 -21.70 -14.28 10.55
N LEU A 738 -22.17 -14.24 9.30
CA LEU A 738 -23.55 -14.57 8.94
C LEU A 738 -23.73 -16.09 9.02
N ASP A 739 -24.13 -16.59 10.19
CA ASP A 739 -24.56 -17.97 10.37
C ASP A 739 -25.84 -18.22 9.54
N PRO A 740 -25.79 -19.08 8.50
CA PRO A 740 -26.96 -19.36 7.66
C PRO A 740 -28.12 -19.95 8.45
N ARG A 741 -27.84 -20.68 9.55
CA ARG A 741 -28.87 -21.28 10.41
C ARG A 741 -29.65 -20.19 11.15
N ARG A 742 -28.97 -19.16 11.67
CA ARG A 742 -29.62 -17.98 12.28
C ARG A 742 -30.42 -17.15 11.28
N ILE A 743 -30.06 -17.12 10.00
CA ILE A 743 -30.87 -16.46 8.96
C ILE A 743 -32.15 -17.24 8.69
N VAL A 744 -32.06 -18.57 8.53
CA VAL A 744 -33.24 -19.44 8.37
C VAL A 744 -34.13 -19.44 9.61
N GLN A 745 -33.54 -19.41 10.81
CA GLN A 745 -34.25 -19.25 12.08
C GLN A 745 -34.97 -17.90 12.14
N ALA A 746 -34.28 -16.77 11.90
CA ALA A 746 -34.87 -15.44 11.92
C ALA A 746 -35.97 -15.22 10.87
N VAL A 747 -35.90 -15.94 9.73
CA VAL A 747 -36.98 -15.98 8.72
C VAL A 747 -38.19 -16.78 9.24
N ARG A 748 -37.99 -17.92 9.92
CA ARG A 748 -39.06 -18.66 10.61
C ARG A 748 -39.69 -17.85 11.75
N ASP A 749 -38.88 -17.23 12.60
CA ASP A 749 -39.32 -16.52 13.79
C ASP A 749 -40.11 -15.24 13.45
N ARG A 750 -39.72 -14.54 12.36
CA ARG A 750 -40.51 -13.43 11.79
C ARG A 750 -41.77 -13.87 11.06
N ALA A 751 -41.81 -15.08 10.49
CA ALA A 751 -43.05 -15.64 9.97
C ALA A 751 -44.05 -16.03 11.09
N GLY A 752 -43.55 -16.29 12.31
CA GLY A 752 -44.38 -16.61 13.48
C GLY A 752 -44.90 -15.42 14.30
N SER A 753 -44.34 -14.21 14.15
CA SER A 753 -44.58 -13.08 15.05
C SER A 753 -44.99 -11.77 14.35
N GLY A 754 -46.22 -11.74 13.82
CA GLY A 754 -46.78 -10.53 13.20
C GLY A 754 -48.29 -10.59 12.95
N ARG A 755 -49.11 -10.20 13.94
CA ARG A 755 -50.57 -10.11 13.78
C ARG A 755 -50.91 -8.93 12.85
N GLY A 756 -51.17 -9.20 11.56
CA GLY A 756 -51.49 -8.11 10.62
C GLY A 756 -51.57 -8.45 9.13
N ALA A 757 -51.85 -9.71 8.73
CA ALA A 757 -51.95 -10.09 7.30
C ALA A 757 -53.09 -11.09 7.01
N GLY A 758 -54.13 -11.09 7.83
CA GLY A 758 -55.26 -12.02 7.76
C GLY A 758 -56.29 -11.71 6.66
N ARG A 759 -55.89 -11.62 5.38
CA ARG A 759 -56.87 -11.63 4.26
C ARG A 759 -56.37 -12.22 2.92
N SER A 760 -55.08 -12.17 2.60
CA SER A 760 -54.57 -12.63 1.28
C SER A 760 -54.22 -14.14 1.21
N LEU A 761 -54.12 -14.86 2.34
CA LEU A 761 -53.72 -16.28 2.34
C LEU A 761 -54.86 -17.28 2.05
N LYS A 762 -56.13 -16.83 1.96
CA LYS A 762 -57.28 -17.70 1.68
C LYS A 762 -57.44 -17.99 0.18
N GLU A 763 -57.11 -17.05 -0.69
CA GLU A 763 -57.23 -17.23 -2.15
C GLU A 763 -56.17 -18.19 -2.69
N PHE A 764 -54.92 -18.07 -2.22
CA PHE A 764 -53.80 -18.89 -2.72
C PHE A 764 -53.90 -20.39 -2.33
N ARG A 765 -54.66 -20.74 -1.29
CA ARG A 765 -54.90 -22.14 -0.88
C ARG A 765 -56.03 -22.83 -1.67
N GLY A 766 -56.88 -22.08 -2.39
CA GLY A 766 -57.96 -22.65 -3.19
C GLY A 766 -57.49 -23.28 -4.51
N ALA A 767 -56.41 -22.76 -5.11
CA ALA A 767 -55.97 -23.14 -6.45
C ALA A 767 -55.22 -24.49 -6.55
N LEU A 768 -54.80 -25.09 -5.42
CA LEU A 768 -53.90 -26.27 -5.39
C LEU A 768 -54.61 -27.58 -5.00
N ARG A 769 -55.94 -27.67 -5.10
CA ARG A 769 -56.71 -28.89 -4.78
C ARG A 769 -57.87 -29.17 -5.74
N ARG A 770 -57.57 -29.56 -6.99
CA ARG A 770 -58.44 -30.44 -7.82
C ARG A 770 -57.57 -31.35 -8.72
N PRO A 771 -57.78 -32.69 -8.72
CA PRO A 771 -57.08 -33.61 -9.61
C PRO A 771 -57.97 -34.05 -10.78
N THR A 772 -57.44 -34.06 -12.02
CA THR A 772 -58.08 -34.73 -13.17
C THR A 772 -57.07 -35.18 -14.23
N ALA A 773 -57.03 -36.51 -14.45
CA ALA A 773 -56.74 -37.26 -15.67
C ALA A 773 -55.34 -37.16 -16.37
N PRO A 774 -54.82 -38.29 -16.91
CA PRO A 774 -53.58 -38.35 -17.67
C PRO A 774 -53.79 -38.08 -19.17
N ILE A 775 -52.77 -37.55 -19.85
CA ILE A 775 -52.70 -37.47 -21.32
C ILE A 775 -51.50 -38.28 -21.80
N SER A 776 -51.73 -39.12 -22.81
CA SER A 776 -50.76 -40.06 -23.39
C SER A 776 -49.73 -39.37 -24.31
N LEU A 777 -48.53 -39.95 -24.35
CA LEU A 777 -47.45 -39.58 -25.28
C LEU A 777 -47.68 -40.20 -26.67
N PRO A 778 -47.46 -39.46 -27.77
CA PRO A 778 -47.24 -40.04 -29.09
C PRO A 778 -45.84 -40.64 -29.20
N GLU A 779 -45.73 -41.74 -29.92
CA GLU A 779 -44.50 -42.48 -30.17
C GLU A 779 -43.68 -41.89 -31.34
N ARG A 780 -42.36 -42.17 -31.35
CA ARG A 780 -41.40 -42.03 -32.48
C ARG A 780 -41.04 -40.63 -32.98
N LEU A 781 -39.76 -40.30 -32.87
CA LEU A 781 -38.91 -39.90 -34.00
C LEU A 781 -37.44 -40.28 -33.72
N SER A 782 -36.70 -40.68 -34.77
CA SER A 782 -35.43 -41.41 -34.71
C SER A 782 -34.17 -40.52 -34.65
N PRO A 783 -32.98 -41.07 -34.32
CA PRO A 783 -31.85 -40.26 -33.84
C PRO A 783 -30.93 -39.75 -34.96
N SER A 784 -30.51 -38.49 -34.88
CA SER A 784 -29.18 -38.08 -35.38
C SER A 784 -28.76 -36.68 -34.88
N ARG A 785 -27.72 -36.64 -34.03
CA ARG A 785 -26.55 -35.74 -34.10
C ARG A 785 -25.64 -36.02 -32.91
N ARG A 786 -24.33 -36.03 -33.16
CA ARG A 786 -23.29 -36.42 -32.20
C ARG A 786 -23.29 -35.46 -31.01
N ALA A 787 -23.72 -35.94 -29.84
CA ALA A 787 -23.44 -35.26 -28.59
C ALA A 787 -21.95 -35.44 -28.25
N LEU A 788 -21.26 -34.35 -27.87
CA LEU A 788 -20.04 -34.48 -27.07
C LEU A 788 -20.42 -35.20 -25.75
N PRO A 789 -19.56 -36.08 -25.20
CA PRO A 789 -19.91 -36.78 -23.97
C PRO A 789 -20.14 -35.79 -22.81
N PRO A 790 -21.13 -36.03 -21.92
CA PRO A 790 -21.36 -35.21 -20.73
C PRO A 790 -20.18 -35.23 -19.74
N ALA A 791 -19.16 -36.04 -20.00
CA ALA A 791 -17.90 -36.09 -19.28
C ALA A 791 -17.21 -34.72 -19.13
N LEU A 792 -17.32 -33.79 -20.07
CA LEU A 792 -16.71 -32.45 -19.93
C LEU A 792 -17.43 -31.57 -18.89
N GLY A 793 -18.77 -31.65 -18.83
CA GLY A 793 -19.55 -31.00 -17.77
C GLY A 793 -19.29 -31.65 -16.41
N ALA A 794 -19.29 -32.98 -16.36
CA ALA A 794 -18.97 -33.73 -15.14
C ALA A 794 -17.54 -33.48 -14.65
N LEU A 795 -16.54 -33.43 -15.53
CA LEU A 795 -15.15 -33.13 -15.16
C LEU A 795 -15.00 -31.69 -14.66
N THR A 796 -15.75 -30.74 -15.24
CA THR A 796 -15.76 -29.35 -14.74
C THR A 796 -16.42 -29.26 -13.36
N VAL A 797 -17.51 -30.00 -13.11
CA VAL A 797 -18.17 -30.08 -11.80
C VAL A 797 -17.33 -30.84 -10.77
N VAL A 798 -16.60 -31.89 -11.16
CA VAL A 798 -15.70 -32.65 -10.28
C VAL A 798 -14.43 -31.86 -9.95
N LEU A 799 -13.86 -31.14 -10.92
CA LEU A 799 -12.77 -30.20 -10.68
C LEU A 799 -13.24 -29.01 -9.84
N LEU A 800 -14.47 -28.50 -10.02
CA LEU A 800 -15.04 -27.47 -9.14
C LEU A 800 -15.38 -28.00 -7.75
N ALA A 801 -15.82 -29.25 -7.61
CA ALA A 801 -16.03 -29.90 -6.30
C ALA A 801 -14.71 -30.19 -5.57
N ALA A 802 -13.59 -30.33 -6.32
CA ALA A 802 -12.24 -30.35 -5.77
C ALA A 802 -11.67 -28.94 -5.49
N VAL A 803 -12.25 -27.89 -6.09
CA VAL A 803 -11.85 -26.46 -5.92
C VAL A 803 -12.72 -25.72 -4.91
N ILE A 804 -13.87 -26.28 -4.49
CA ILE A 804 -14.49 -25.92 -3.21
C ILE A 804 -13.60 -26.52 -2.12
N PRO A 805 -12.86 -25.71 -1.32
CA PRO A 805 -12.38 -26.23 -0.05
C PRO A 805 -13.64 -26.56 0.73
N ARG A 806 -13.71 -27.75 1.35
CA ARG A 806 -14.74 -28.02 2.35
C ARG A 806 -14.63 -26.92 3.42
N LEU A 807 -15.52 -25.93 3.35
CA LEU A 807 -15.65 -24.81 4.28
C LEU A 807 -16.69 -25.12 5.37
N SER A 808 -16.75 -26.37 5.79
CA SER A 808 -16.68 -26.60 7.23
C SER A 808 -15.19 -26.58 7.57
N PRO A 809 -14.70 -25.75 8.50
CA PRO A 809 -13.41 -26.06 9.09
C PRO A 809 -13.50 -27.51 9.57
N ALA A 810 -12.53 -28.35 9.21
CA ALA A 810 -12.24 -29.47 10.10
C ALA A 810 -12.11 -28.84 11.49
N PRO A 811 -12.85 -29.30 12.52
CA PRO A 811 -12.64 -28.77 13.86
C PRO A 811 -11.14 -28.83 14.12
N ALA A 812 -10.55 -27.69 14.49
CA ALA A 812 -9.11 -27.60 14.74
C ALA A 812 -8.76 -28.78 15.65
N PRO A 813 -7.71 -29.57 15.34
CA PRO A 813 -7.37 -30.74 16.14
C PRO A 813 -7.33 -30.32 17.60
N GLU A 814 -8.26 -30.90 18.38
CA GLU A 814 -8.69 -30.46 19.71
C GLU A 814 -7.47 -30.23 20.65
N ASN A 815 -6.47 -31.06 20.38
CA ASN A 815 -5.05 -31.11 20.72
C ASN A 815 -4.31 -29.77 20.90
N LEU A 816 -4.67 -28.70 20.18
CA LEU A 816 -3.84 -27.47 20.13
C LEU A 816 -4.32 -26.33 21.05
N ARG A 817 -5.56 -26.36 21.53
CA ARG A 817 -6.05 -25.43 22.58
C ARG A 817 -5.76 -25.92 24.01
N LEU A 818 -5.19 -27.13 24.13
CA LEU A 818 -5.18 -27.95 25.33
C LEU A 818 -4.27 -27.46 26.49
N ALA A 819 -3.41 -26.46 26.25
CA ALA A 819 -2.68 -25.79 27.32
C ALA A 819 -3.51 -24.67 27.99
N ALA A 820 -4.35 -23.98 27.23
CA ALA A 820 -5.26 -22.95 27.74
C ALA A 820 -6.59 -23.53 28.27
N SER A 821 -7.00 -24.71 27.80
CA SER A 821 -8.26 -25.37 28.17
C SER A 821 -8.14 -26.43 29.27
N ARG A 822 -7.10 -26.37 30.12
CA ARG A 822 -7.05 -27.19 31.35
C ARG A 822 -8.25 -26.87 32.25
N GLY A 823 -8.78 -27.88 32.96
CA GLY A 823 -9.90 -27.67 33.89
C GLY A 823 -9.58 -26.64 34.98
N ALA A 824 -10.59 -25.96 35.53
CA ALA A 824 -10.41 -24.89 36.54
C ALA A 824 -9.91 -25.38 37.91
N ASP A 825 -9.69 -26.70 38.06
CA ASP A 825 -9.20 -27.37 39.27
C ASP A 825 -7.75 -27.88 39.15
N GLN A 826 -7.01 -27.50 38.09
CA GLN A 826 -5.59 -27.83 37.94
C GLN A 826 -4.68 -26.70 38.40
N ALA A 827 -3.59 -27.06 39.10
CA ALA A 827 -2.52 -26.18 39.55
C ALA A 827 -1.95 -25.30 38.41
N PRO A 828 -1.51 -24.07 38.72
CA PRO A 828 -0.86 -23.19 37.75
C PRO A 828 0.49 -23.77 37.33
N ASN A 829 0.84 -23.62 36.05
CA ASN A 829 2.20 -23.86 35.58
C ASN A 829 3.15 -22.81 36.15
N LEU A 830 4.41 -23.18 36.39
CA LEU A 830 5.47 -22.23 36.71
C LEU A 830 6.33 -21.94 35.48
N GLY A 831 6.89 -20.75 35.40
CA GLY A 831 7.73 -20.32 34.28
C GLY A 831 8.80 -19.29 34.63
N LEU A 832 9.66 -19.01 33.66
CA LEU A 832 10.67 -17.95 33.73
C LEU A 832 10.56 -17.03 32.51
N SER A 833 10.90 -15.76 32.70
CA SER A 833 11.11 -14.75 31.65
C SER A 833 12.53 -14.21 31.82
N LEU A 834 13.34 -14.18 30.76
CA LEU A 834 14.80 -13.99 30.83
C LEU A 834 15.34 -13.10 29.70
N ALA A 835 16.42 -12.37 30.00
CA ALA A 835 17.21 -11.64 29.01
C ALA A 835 17.99 -12.59 28.08
N HIS A 836 18.29 -12.14 26.85
CA HIS A 836 18.74 -13.01 25.76
C HIS A 836 20.05 -13.75 26.05
N ASP A 837 20.98 -13.08 26.72
CA ASP A 837 22.30 -13.55 27.12
C ASP A 837 22.26 -14.74 28.08
N ILE A 838 21.30 -14.77 29.01
CA ILE A 838 21.18 -15.79 30.05
C ILE A 838 20.18 -16.93 29.72
N LEU A 839 19.40 -16.80 28.63
CA LEU A 839 18.34 -17.76 28.23
C LEU A 839 18.79 -19.22 28.10
N THR A 840 20.04 -19.47 27.66
CA THR A 840 20.47 -20.81 27.27
C THR A 840 21.07 -21.62 28.41
N THR A 841 21.47 -20.97 29.51
CA THR A 841 22.20 -21.55 30.65
C THR A 841 21.43 -21.44 31.96
N ARG A 842 20.73 -20.32 32.19
CA ARG A 842 20.07 -20.01 33.47
C ARG A 842 18.86 -20.89 33.83
N PRO A 843 17.96 -21.30 32.90
CA PRO A 843 16.77 -22.08 33.26
C PRO A 843 17.09 -23.42 33.93
N SER A 844 18.08 -24.17 33.41
CA SER A 844 18.45 -25.47 33.97
C SER A 844 19.11 -25.34 35.35
N ALA A 845 19.92 -24.30 35.56
CA ALA A 845 20.53 -24.00 36.86
C ALA A 845 19.45 -23.69 37.91
N LEU A 846 18.49 -22.81 37.59
CA LEU A 846 17.41 -22.43 38.51
C LEU A 846 16.46 -23.59 38.84
N GLN A 847 16.13 -24.45 37.87
CA GLN A 847 15.30 -25.64 38.12
C GLN A 847 15.96 -26.58 39.13
N ALA A 848 17.26 -26.88 38.94
CA ALA A 848 18.03 -27.70 39.86
C ALA A 848 18.15 -27.05 41.25
N ARG A 849 18.36 -25.73 41.29
CA ARG A 849 18.55 -24.95 42.52
C ARG A 849 17.31 -24.86 43.39
N LEU A 850 16.18 -24.51 42.77
CA LEU A 850 14.91 -24.24 43.46
C LEU A 850 14.11 -25.53 43.69
N CYS A 851 14.57 -26.66 43.14
CA CYS A 851 13.81 -27.93 43.07
C CYS A 851 12.43 -27.68 42.44
N LEU A 852 12.41 -27.00 41.29
CA LEU A 852 11.23 -26.58 40.53
C LEU A 852 11.35 -27.02 39.07
N SER A 853 10.21 -27.27 38.42
CA SER A 853 10.12 -27.42 36.97
C SER A 853 9.41 -26.21 36.36
N PHE A 854 9.97 -25.68 35.27
CA PHE A 854 9.37 -24.58 34.53
C PHE A 854 8.76 -25.11 33.24
N ALA A 855 7.46 -24.92 33.05
CA ALA A 855 6.73 -25.38 31.88
C ALA A 855 6.66 -24.31 30.77
N VAL A 856 6.89 -23.04 31.10
CA VAL A 856 6.94 -21.92 30.13
C VAL A 856 8.24 -21.15 30.29
N ILE A 857 8.98 -20.94 29.20
CA ILE A 857 10.21 -20.13 29.17
C ILE A 857 10.01 -18.99 28.17
N GLY A 858 10.10 -17.76 28.68
CA GLY A 858 9.83 -16.50 28.02
C GLY A 858 11.07 -15.72 27.61
N ARG A 859 10.97 -14.96 26.52
CA ARG A 859 11.95 -13.95 26.12
C ARG A 859 11.33 -12.79 25.35
N THR A 860 12.00 -11.65 25.34
CA THR A 860 11.75 -10.57 24.37
C THR A 860 12.64 -10.75 23.14
N GLN A 861 12.12 -10.44 21.95
CA GLN A 861 12.91 -10.42 20.71
C GLN A 861 12.43 -9.33 19.75
N ASP A 862 13.34 -8.75 18.96
CA ASP A 862 13.00 -7.72 17.99
C ASP A 862 12.34 -8.32 16.72
N ILE A 863 11.39 -7.59 16.15
CA ILE A 863 10.66 -7.94 14.94
C ILE A 863 11.57 -8.17 13.73
N ASN A 864 12.75 -7.55 13.68
CA ASN A 864 13.70 -7.70 12.57
C ASN A 864 14.47 -9.02 12.62
N ASP A 865 14.61 -9.64 13.79
CA ASP A 865 15.26 -10.94 13.99
C ASP A 865 14.41 -12.11 13.46
N SER A 866 15.03 -13.25 13.15
CA SER A 866 14.30 -14.51 12.88
C SER A 866 14.01 -15.29 14.16
N LEU A 867 12.99 -16.14 14.11
CA LEU A 867 12.66 -17.12 15.15
C LEU A 867 13.88 -18.03 15.41
N ASP A 868 14.33 -18.08 16.67
CA ASP A 868 15.34 -19.03 17.12
C ASP A 868 14.73 -20.42 17.29
N ILE A 869 14.66 -21.12 16.17
CA ILE A 869 14.11 -22.46 16.07
C ILE A 869 14.94 -23.49 16.87
N THR A 870 16.20 -23.19 17.17
CA THR A 870 17.10 -24.04 17.96
C THR A 870 16.73 -23.98 19.44
N TRP A 871 16.54 -22.79 20.00
CA TRP A 871 16.01 -22.60 21.35
C TRP A 871 14.60 -23.18 21.49
N ALA A 872 13.69 -22.87 20.56
CA ALA A 872 12.32 -23.37 20.61
C ALA A 872 12.24 -24.91 20.58
N ASN A 873 13.03 -25.56 19.71
CA ASN A 873 13.10 -27.03 19.68
C ASN A 873 13.71 -27.63 20.96
N ARG A 874 14.71 -26.97 21.57
CA ARG A 874 15.28 -27.41 22.86
C ARG A 874 14.21 -27.42 23.95
N LEU A 875 13.47 -26.32 24.11
CA LEU A 875 12.35 -26.25 25.05
C LEU A 875 11.32 -27.35 24.79
N SER A 876 10.89 -27.50 23.53
CA SER A 876 9.94 -28.56 23.15
C SER A 876 10.45 -29.97 23.45
N SER A 877 11.75 -30.24 23.35
CA SER A 877 12.34 -31.54 23.69
C SER A 877 12.35 -31.83 25.20
N GLN A 878 12.26 -30.77 26.01
CA GLN A 878 12.16 -30.83 27.48
C GLN A 878 10.71 -30.71 27.97
N HIS A 879 9.72 -30.85 27.07
CA HIS A 879 8.29 -30.63 27.32
C HIS A 879 7.92 -29.21 27.81
N GLN A 880 8.79 -28.23 27.57
CA GLN A 880 8.58 -26.82 27.89
C GLN A 880 7.98 -26.06 26.68
N GLN A 881 7.21 -25.01 26.95
CA GLN A 881 6.56 -24.18 25.94
C GLN A 881 7.29 -22.83 25.79
N PRO A 882 7.66 -22.41 24.57
CA PRO A 882 8.23 -21.09 24.32
C PRO A 882 7.16 -20.00 24.45
N TRP A 883 7.52 -18.93 25.16
CA TRP A 883 6.80 -17.66 25.14
C TRP A 883 7.69 -16.56 24.55
N ILE A 884 7.15 -15.76 23.63
CA ILE A 884 7.89 -14.69 22.94
C ILE A 884 7.11 -13.38 23.07
N SER A 885 7.75 -12.37 23.63
CA SER A 885 7.33 -10.96 23.55
C SER A 885 7.99 -10.32 22.33
N LEU A 886 7.21 -10.11 21.27
CA LEU A 886 7.70 -9.63 19.98
C LEU A 886 7.64 -8.10 19.90
N GLN A 887 8.81 -7.47 19.84
CA GLN A 887 9.01 -6.03 19.97
C GLN A 887 9.23 -5.36 18.60
N PHE A 888 8.49 -4.31 18.28
CA PHE A 888 8.49 -3.66 16.94
C PHE A 888 9.61 -2.64 16.69
N GLY A 889 10.83 -2.91 17.16
CA GLY A 889 11.98 -2.01 17.10
C GLY A 889 12.75 -1.95 18.42
N ASN A 890 13.99 -1.46 18.36
CA ASN A 890 14.84 -1.27 19.53
C ASN A 890 15.02 0.23 19.84
N PHE A 891 15.36 0.54 21.10
CA PHE A 891 15.77 1.89 21.47
C PHE A 891 16.99 2.32 20.65
N THR A 892 17.01 3.57 20.21
CA THR A 892 18.18 4.18 19.57
C THR A 892 19.28 4.42 20.60
N ALA A 893 20.52 4.64 20.16
CA ALA A 893 21.67 4.86 21.05
C ALA A 893 21.52 6.08 21.99
N ASP A 894 20.58 6.98 21.72
CA ASP A 894 20.18 8.12 22.56
C ASP A 894 18.91 7.85 23.39
N GLY A 895 18.57 6.57 23.63
CA GLY A 895 17.47 6.12 24.49
C GLY A 895 16.06 6.37 23.96
N LYS A 896 15.90 6.69 22.66
CA LYS A 896 14.59 7.04 22.09
C LYS A 896 13.93 5.85 21.40
N VAL A 897 12.61 5.83 21.46
CA VAL A 897 11.78 4.86 20.74
C VAL A 897 11.66 5.28 19.26
N PRO A 898 11.89 4.39 18.29
CA PRO A 898 11.84 4.75 16.87
C PRO A 898 10.39 4.90 16.37
N LEU A 899 10.16 5.82 15.41
CA LEU A 899 8.82 6.07 14.85
C LEU A 899 8.22 4.86 14.12
N SER A 900 9.06 3.93 13.64
CA SER A 900 8.64 2.65 13.05
C SER A 900 7.91 1.74 14.04
N ALA A 901 8.12 1.92 15.34
CA ALA A 901 7.47 1.16 16.40
C ALA A 901 6.07 1.65 16.79
N SER A 902 5.70 2.84 16.33
CA SER A 902 4.42 3.47 16.66
C SER A 902 3.24 2.62 16.18
N LEU A 903 2.14 2.62 16.93
CA LEU A 903 0.92 1.90 16.54
C LEU A 903 0.40 2.30 15.14
N PRO A 904 0.47 3.59 14.72
CA PRO A 904 0.26 3.99 13.33
C PRO A 904 1.20 3.30 12.32
N ALA A 905 2.49 3.16 12.62
CA ALA A 905 3.44 2.49 11.73
C ALA A 905 3.14 0.99 11.59
N ILE A 906 2.86 0.30 12.70
CA ILE A 906 2.51 -1.12 12.72
C ILE A 906 1.25 -1.37 11.88
N ARG A 907 0.13 -0.70 12.16
CA ARG A 907 -1.13 -0.90 11.42
C ARG A 907 -1.08 -0.45 9.95
N ASN A 908 -0.18 0.48 9.61
CA ASN A 908 0.02 0.94 8.23
C ASN A 908 0.99 0.02 7.46
N GLY A 909 1.50 -1.04 8.10
CA GLY A 909 2.27 -2.10 7.49
C GLY A 909 3.75 -1.80 7.29
N VAL A 910 4.35 -0.93 8.11
CA VAL A 910 5.81 -0.71 8.10
C VAL A 910 6.57 -2.02 8.34
N HIS A 911 6.02 -2.89 9.19
CA HIS A 911 6.59 -4.19 9.54
C HIS A 911 5.97 -5.38 8.79
N ASP A 912 5.14 -5.17 7.75
CA ASP A 912 4.38 -6.24 7.06
C ASP A 912 5.26 -7.41 6.60
N THR A 913 6.47 -7.12 6.10
CA THR A 913 7.44 -8.11 5.64
C THR A 913 7.96 -8.96 6.80
N ASN A 914 8.31 -8.32 7.92
CA ASN A 914 8.87 -8.98 9.09
C ASN A 914 7.79 -9.80 9.84
N ILE A 915 6.60 -9.22 10.04
CA ILE A 915 5.44 -9.93 10.61
C ILE A 915 5.11 -11.17 9.78
N ARG A 916 5.17 -11.06 8.44
CA ARG A 916 4.96 -12.20 7.55
C ARG A 916 6.04 -13.26 7.67
N ARG A 917 7.32 -12.87 7.74
CA ARG A 917 8.43 -13.82 7.98
C ARG A 917 8.23 -14.55 9.31
N TRP A 918 7.92 -13.83 10.38
CA TRP A 918 7.63 -14.39 11.70
C TRP A 918 6.46 -15.39 11.68
N ALA A 919 5.37 -15.04 11.00
CA ALA A 919 4.25 -15.97 10.77
C ALA A 919 4.69 -17.23 10.01
N GLU A 920 5.41 -17.07 8.89
CA GLU A 920 5.89 -18.18 8.06
C GLU A 920 6.92 -19.08 8.79
N GLU A 921 7.79 -18.51 9.64
CA GLU A 921 8.74 -19.23 10.51
C GLU A 921 8.02 -19.99 11.63
N ILE A 922 7.04 -19.38 12.29
CA ILE A 922 6.22 -20.04 13.33
C ILE A 922 5.33 -21.13 12.72
N HIS A 923 4.79 -20.93 11.52
CA HIS A 923 4.07 -21.96 10.76
C HIS A 923 4.95 -23.20 10.56
N ALA A 924 6.18 -22.98 10.09
CA ALA A 924 7.13 -24.04 9.79
C ALA A 924 7.61 -24.78 11.06
N TYR A 925 7.66 -24.09 12.21
CA TYR A 925 7.95 -24.72 13.50
C TYR A 925 6.85 -25.72 13.94
N GLY A 926 5.59 -25.47 13.58
CA GLY A 926 4.48 -26.43 13.69
C GLY A 926 4.04 -26.84 15.12
N LYS A 927 4.73 -26.37 16.16
CA LYS A 927 4.44 -26.63 17.58
C LYS A 927 3.89 -25.37 18.28
N PRO A 928 3.22 -25.49 19.45
CA PRO A 928 2.64 -24.34 20.14
C PRO A 928 3.68 -23.27 20.56
N ILE A 929 3.33 -21.99 20.38
CA ILE A 929 4.07 -20.83 20.89
C ILE A 929 3.07 -19.84 21.51
N TYR A 930 3.39 -19.29 22.69
CA TYR A 930 2.71 -18.09 23.20
C TYR A 930 3.36 -16.84 22.60
N LEU A 931 2.56 -15.95 22.02
CA LEU A 931 3.05 -14.72 21.39
C LEU A 931 2.38 -13.49 22.01
N THR A 932 3.17 -12.68 22.73
CA THR A 932 2.77 -11.34 23.16
C THR A 932 3.19 -10.33 22.08
N ILE A 933 2.25 -9.47 21.68
CA ILE A 933 2.53 -8.27 20.89
C ILE A 933 1.97 -7.04 21.62
N LEU A 934 2.58 -5.87 21.39
CA LEU A 934 2.15 -4.61 22.00
C LEU A 934 2.17 -4.62 23.55
N LEU A 935 3.21 -5.24 24.12
CA LEU A 935 3.44 -5.31 25.57
C LEU A 935 3.31 -3.91 26.22
N HIS A 936 2.47 -3.79 27.25
CA HIS A 936 2.27 -2.57 28.07
C HIS A 936 1.88 -1.32 27.25
N VAL A 937 1.14 -1.49 26.16
CA VAL A 937 0.76 -0.43 25.21
C VAL A 937 0.12 0.80 25.85
N ASP A 938 -0.53 0.67 27.01
CA ASP A 938 -1.17 1.74 27.76
C ASP A 938 -0.18 2.67 28.51
N ARG A 939 1.13 2.35 28.51
CA ARG A 939 2.17 3.07 29.25
C ARG A 939 3.24 3.69 28.37
N ASN A 940 3.81 4.80 28.82
CA ASN A 940 4.76 5.62 28.05
C ASN A 940 6.16 4.99 27.90
N TRP A 941 6.52 4.02 28.74
CA TRP A 941 7.74 3.22 28.60
C TRP A 941 7.64 2.11 27.54
N SER A 942 6.44 1.76 27.09
CA SER A 942 6.28 0.74 26.04
C SER A 942 6.84 1.23 24.71
N MET A 943 7.62 0.35 24.08
CA MET A 943 8.23 0.57 22.77
C MET A 943 7.15 0.79 21.69
N SER A 944 5.99 0.12 21.80
CA SER A 944 4.81 0.34 20.94
C SER A 944 3.66 1.02 21.67
N SER A 945 3.96 2.04 22.47
CA SER A 945 2.99 2.76 23.27
C SER A 945 1.86 3.45 22.46
N ALA A 946 0.70 3.55 23.10
CA ALA A 946 -0.42 4.42 22.75
C ALA A 946 -0.45 5.73 23.58
N ALA A 947 0.36 5.82 24.64
CA ALA A 947 0.50 6.97 25.54
C ALA A 947 1.74 7.82 25.20
N ALA A 948 2.77 7.21 24.62
CA ALA A 948 3.93 7.84 24.00
C ALA A 948 4.12 7.30 22.56
N ASN A 949 5.15 7.75 21.84
CA ASN A 949 5.46 7.31 20.46
C ASN A 949 4.31 7.48 19.42
N GLY A 950 3.48 8.52 19.55
CA GLY A 950 2.56 8.96 18.50
C GLY A 950 1.33 8.06 18.24
N GLY A 951 1.09 7.06 19.08
CA GLY A 951 -0.17 6.31 19.10
C GLY A 951 -1.32 7.08 19.78
N ILE A 952 -2.51 6.50 19.71
CA ILE A 952 -3.69 6.83 20.53
C ILE A 952 -4.37 5.51 20.93
N PRO A 953 -5.21 5.45 21.98
CA PRO A 953 -5.78 4.19 22.47
C PRO A 953 -6.52 3.37 21.39
N GLN A 954 -7.21 4.05 20.46
CA GLN A 954 -7.96 3.41 19.37
C GLN A 954 -7.07 2.82 18.26
N ASP A 955 -5.74 2.98 18.36
CA ASP A 955 -4.78 2.45 17.40
C ASP A 955 -4.22 1.09 17.85
N ALA A 956 -4.20 0.81 19.16
CA ALA A 956 -3.82 -0.49 19.73
C ALA A 956 -4.65 -1.67 19.19
N PRO A 957 -6.00 -1.66 19.23
CA PRO A 957 -6.80 -2.77 18.71
C PRO A 957 -6.66 -2.93 17.18
N ARG A 958 -6.31 -1.85 16.47
CA ARG A 958 -6.08 -1.88 15.01
C ARG A 958 -4.72 -2.46 14.66
N ALA A 959 -3.68 -2.12 15.41
CA ALA A 959 -2.34 -2.69 15.25
C ALA A 959 -2.36 -4.19 15.57
N TRP A 960 -3.03 -4.58 16.67
CA TRP A 960 -3.27 -5.99 17.04
C TRP A 960 -3.95 -6.76 15.91
N GLN A 961 -5.14 -6.30 15.46
CA GLN A 961 -5.87 -6.94 14.36
C GLN A 961 -5.07 -7.02 13.06
N HIS A 962 -4.25 -6.01 12.76
CA HIS A 962 -3.42 -5.99 11.57
C HIS A 962 -2.34 -7.07 11.61
N VAL A 963 -1.57 -7.16 12.71
CA VAL A 963 -0.57 -8.23 12.93
C VAL A 963 -1.24 -9.59 12.85
N ARG A 964 -2.33 -9.79 13.61
CA ARG A 964 -3.07 -11.05 13.62
C ARG A 964 -3.58 -11.46 12.23
N SER A 965 -4.07 -10.51 11.44
CA SER A 965 -4.53 -10.76 10.06
C SER A 965 -3.44 -11.26 9.11
N ILE A 966 -2.16 -11.04 9.44
CA ILE A 966 -1.03 -11.54 8.66
C ILE A 966 -0.76 -13.01 9.02
N PHE A 967 -0.73 -13.36 10.31
CA PHE A 967 -0.66 -14.76 10.78
C PHE A 967 -1.87 -15.59 10.32
N ASP A 968 -3.10 -15.07 10.51
CA ASP A 968 -4.34 -15.66 9.99
C ASP A 968 -4.27 -15.86 8.45
N SER A 969 -3.46 -15.09 7.71
CA SER A 969 -3.27 -15.24 6.25
C SER A 969 -2.25 -16.30 5.83
N VAL A 970 -1.33 -16.67 6.73
CA VAL A 970 -0.37 -17.78 6.55
C VAL A 970 -1.06 -19.10 6.89
N GLY A 971 -2.01 -19.08 7.84
CA GLY A 971 -2.79 -20.24 8.27
C GLY A 971 -2.36 -20.77 9.63
N ASP A 972 -1.82 -19.90 10.49
CA ASP A 972 -1.21 -20.30 11.76
C ASP A 972 -2.27 -20.63 12.81
N THR A 973 -2.27 -21.90 13.22
CA THR A 973 -3.13 -22.41 14.31
C THR A 973 -2.32 -22.78 15.56
N ASN A 974 -1.00 -22.55 15.54
CA ASN A 974 -0.07 -22.89 16.63
C ASN A 974 0.39 -21.69 17.47
N VAL A 975 -0.15 -20.50 17.22
CA VAL A 975 0.04 -19.32 18.07
C VAL A 975 -1.12 -19.19 19.05
N ALA A 976 -0.81 -19.07 20.35
CA ALA A 976 -1.72 -18.56 21.36
C ALA A 976 -1.45 -17.08 21.60
N TRP A 977 -2.45 -16.23 21.35
CA TRP A 977 -2.31 -14.77 21.39
C TRP A 977 -2.43 -14.23 22.81
N VAL A 978 -1.36 -13.61 23.29
CA VAL A 978 -1.24 -13.06 24.64
C VAL A 978 -1.42 -11.55 24.60
N TRP A 979 -2.48 -11.04 25.21
CA TRP A 979 -2.72 -9.60 25.37
C TRP A 979 -2.16 -9.12 26.71
N SER A 980 -1.44 -7.99 26.74
CA SER A 980 -0.78 -7.52 27.97
C SER A 980 -0.88 -6.00 28.17
N PRO A 981 -1.94 -5.52 28.84
CA PRO A 981 -1.93 -4.19 29.43
C PRO A 981 -1.00 -4.17 30.65
N ALA A 982 -0.41 -3.02 30.96
CA ALA A 982 0.30 -2.83 32.22
C ALA A 982 -0.67 -2.61 33.40
N ASP A 983 -1.82 -1.97 33.13
CA ASP A 983 -2.80 -1.59 34.14
C ASP A 983 -4.24 -1.99 33.72
N PRO A 984 -4.90 -2.90 34.45
CA PRO A 984 -6.27 -3.36 34.17
C PRO A 984 -7.30 -2.23 34.12
N ALA A 985 -7.12 -1.16 34.89
CA ALA A 985 -8.05 -0.02 34.92
C ALA A 985 -8.02 0.79 33.62
N HIS A 986 -6.88 0.78 32.91
CA HIS A 986 -6.71 1.49 31.64
C HIS A 986 -7.10 0.64 30.42
N ASP A 987 -7.04 -0.69 30.54
CA ASP A 987 -7.20 -1.66 29.45
C ASP A 987 -8.42 -1.41 28.54
N GLN A 988 -9.58 -1.02 29.10
CA GLN A 988 -10.82 -0.82 28.33
C GLN A 988 -10.65 0.12 27.11
N ALA A 989 -9.72 1.06 27.15
CA ALA A 989 -9.46 2.00 26.05
C ALA A 989 -8.56 1.43 24.93
N TYR A 990 -7.80 0.36 25.20
CA TYR A 990 -6.75 -0.19 24.33
C TYR A 990 -7.03 -1.61 23.85
N ALA A 991 -7.86 -2.38 24.57
CA ALA A 991 -8.06 -3.80 24.34
C ALA A 991 -8.54 -4.14 22.91
N PRO A 992 -7.95 -5.17 22.27
CA PRO A 992 -8.51 -5.76 21.06
C PRO A 992 -9.81 -6.52 21.39
N PRO A 993 -10.58 -6.97 20.37
CA PRO A 993 -11.79 -7.73 20.63
C PRO A 993 -11.49 -9.00 21.43
N GLU A 994 -12.30 -9.25 22.46
CA GLU A 994 -12.18 -10.38 23.38
C GLU A 994 -12.06 -11.74 22.67
N SER A 995 -12.71 -11.90 21.52
CA SER A 995 -12.65 -13.11 20.68
C SER A 995 -11.30 -13.34 19.97
N THR A 996 -10.37 -12.38 20.06
CA THR A 996 -9.04 -12.45 19.43
C THR A 996 -7.89 -12.62 20.43
N ILE A 997 -8.19 -12.64 21.73
CA ILE A 997 -7.27 -12.87 22.84
C ILE A 997 -7.43 -14.32 23.29
N ASP A 998 -6.33 -15.08 23.39
CA ASP A 998 -6.35 -16.44 23.95
C ASP A 998 -5.96 -16.43 25.44
N VAL A 999 -5.03 -15.57 25.83
CA VAL A 999 -4.50 -15.40 27.20
C VAL A 999 -4.34 -13.91 27.51
N VAL A 1000 -4.58 -13.49 28.76
CA VAL A 1000 -4.20 -12.15 29.24
C VAL A 1000 -2.97 -12.27 30.15
N LEU A 1001 -1.95 -11.46 29.90
CA LEU A 1001 -0.73 -11.38 30.69
C LEU A 1001 -0.72 -10.09 31.50
N GLN A 1002 -0.66 -10.22 32.82
CA GLN A 1002 -0.41 -9.11 33.74
C GLN A 1002 1.01 -9.22 34.27
N SER A 1003 1.81 -8.17 34.09
CA SER A 1003 3.12 -8.05 34.74
C SER A 1003 2.99 -7.26 36.06
N MET A 1004 3.64 -7.69 37.12
CA MET A 1004 3.76 -6.97 38.40
C MET A 1004 5.25 -6.83 38.77
N ILE A 1005 5.78 -5.63 38.60
CA ILE A 1005 7.21 -5.35 38.83
C ILE A 1005 7.31 -4.34 39.97
N ARG A 1006 7.98 -4.73 41.07
CA ARG A 1006 8.30 -3.81 42.17
C ARG A 1006 9.70 -3.23 41.96
N TYR A 1007 9.77 -1.93 41.73
CA TYR A 1007 11.02 -1.16 41.64
C TYR A 1007 11.44 -0.60 43.00
N PRO A 1008 12.73 -0.26 43.19
CA PRO A 1008 13.19 0.51 44.34
C PRO A 1008 12.31 1.71 44.65
N ASN A 1009 12.01 1.91 45.94
CA ASN A 1009 11.20 3.01 46.46
C ASN A 1009 9.75 3.08 45.92
N THR A 1010 9.25 2.06 45.23
CA THR A 1010 7.84 1.93 44.87
C THR A 1010 7.05 1.10 45.90
N PRO A 1011 5.75 1.39 46.11
CA PRO A 1011 4.89 0.55 46.94
C PRO A 1011 4.84 -0.88 46.44
N TRP A 1012 4.83 -1.85 47.35
CA TRP A 1012 4.62 -3.26 47.00
C TRP A 1012 3.21 -3.44 46.40
N PRO A 1013 3.08 -3.95 45.15
CA PRO A 1013 1.77 -4.20 44.55
C PRO A 1013 0.98 -5.22 45.39
N ASP A 1014 -0.33 -5.03 45.56
CA ASP A 1014 -1.20 -6.05 46.15
C ASP A 1014 -1.59 -7.08 45.07
N PRO A 1015 -1.09 -8.34 45.13
CA PRO A 1015 -1.37 -9.34 44.12
C PRO A 1015 -2.86 -9.70 44.04
N ALA A 1016 -3.59 -9.66 45.16
CA ALA A 1016 -5.00 -10.03 45.21
C ALA A 1016 -5.90 -8.93 44.61
N ALA A 1017 -5.54 -7.66 44.82
CA ALA A 1017 -6.24 -6.54 44.18
C ALA A 1017 -5.98 -6.50 42.66
N VAL A 1018 -4.73 -6.70 42.23
CA VAL A 1018 -4.37 -6.75 40.80
C VAL A 1018 -5.09 -7.90 40.10
N LEU A 1019 -5.02 -9.12 40.64
CA LEU A 1019 -5.68 -10.28 40.04
C LEU A 1019 -7.19 -10.07 39.93
N ARG A 1020 -7.85 -9.57 41.00
CA ARG A 1020 -9.30 -9.26 40.97
C ARG A 1020 -9.66 -8.27 39.86
N ALA A 1021 -8.87 -7.22 39.66
CA ALA A 1021 -9.12 -6.24 38.61
C ALA A 1021 -8.98 -6.85 37.19
N VAL A 1022 -8.05 -7.80 37.00
CA VAL A 1022 -7.93 -8.57 35.74
C VAL A 1022 -9.13 -9.53 35.57
N SER A 1023 -9.55 -10.24 36.62
CA SER A 1023 -10.71 -11.14 36.62
C SER A 1023 -12.01 -10.43 36.28
N GLU A 1024 -12.27 -9.28 36.91
CA GLU A 1024 -13.43 -8.43 36.61
C GLU A 1024 -13.42 -7.91 35.16
N ARG A 1025 -12.23 -7.61 34.62
CA ARG A 1025 -12.05 -7.10 33.26
C ARG A 1025 -12.17 -8.19 32.19
N HIS A 1026 -11.69 -9.40 32.47
CA HIS A 1026 -11.61 -10.54 31.54
C HIS A 1026 -12.12 -11.86 32.18
N PRO A 1027 -13.40 -11.95 32.58
CA PRO A 1027 -13.94 -13.05 33.40
C PRO A 1027 -14.06 -14.42 32.69
N THR A 1028 -13.54 -14.54 31.47
CA THR A 1028 -13.60 -15.77 30.66
C THR A 1028 -12.24 -16.21 30.11
N LYS A 1029 -11.15 -15.51 30.50
CA LYS A 1029 -9.80 -15.75 29.97
C LYS A 1029 -8.88 -16.41 30.98
N PRO A 1030 -7.96 -17.28 30.54
CA PRO A 1030 -6.84 -17.71 31.36
C PRO A 1030 -5.83 -16.55 31.49
N PHE A 1031 -5.19 -16.45 32.66
CA PHE A 1031 -4.21 -15.42 32.97
C PHE A 1031 -2.81 -15.98 33.10
N PHE A 1032 -1.85 -15.24 32.55
CA PHE A 1032 -0.44 -15.35 32.90
C PHE A 1032 -0.11 -14.20 33.85
N LEU A 1033 0.57 -14.51 34.94
CA LEU A 1033 1.07 -13.53 35.90
C LEU A 1033 2.60 -13.55 35.85
N GLU A 1034 3.22 -12.48 35.34
CA GLU A 1034 4.67 -12.30 35.39
C GLU A 1034 5.01 -11.40 36.57
N VAL A 1035 5.94 -11.81 37.43
CA VAL A 1035 6.34 -11.03 38.61
C VAL A 1035 7.84 -10.82 38.67
N SER A 1036 8.24 -9.66 39.18
CA SER A 1036 9.64 -9.37 39.53
C SER A 1036 9.71 -8.37 40.68
N ALA A 1037 10.78 -8.43 41.46
CA ALA A 1037 10.99 -7.50 42.56
C ALA A 1037 12.47 -7.30 42.88
N ASP A 1038 12.86 -6.03 42.93
CA ASP A 1038 14.01 -5.52 43.65
C ASP A 1038 13.50 -4.92 44.98
N GLY A 1039 14.19 -5.19 46.10
CA GLY A 1039 13.83 -4.68 47.42
C GLY A 1039 14.47 -5.47 48.57
N PRO A 1040 14.21 -5.05 49.83
CA PRO A 1040 14.76 -5.72 51.00
C PRO A 1040 14.41 -7.22 51.03
N PRO A 1041 15.38 -8.14 51.26
CA PRO A 1041 15.19 -9.59 51.20
C PRO A 1041 13.93 -10.12 51.92
N ALA A 1042 13.66 -9.66 53.14
CA ALA A 1042 12.50 -10.10 53.91
C ALA A 1042 11.16 -9.62 53.31
N GLU A 1043 11.11 -8.40 52.78
CA GLU A 1043 9.92 -7.86 52.13
C GLU A 1043 9.67 -8.52 50.76
N LYS A 1044 10.74 -8.77 49.99
CA LYS A 1044 10.72 -9.51 48.71
C LYS A 1044 10.18 -10.93 48.92
N ALA A 1045 10.73 -11.67 49.89
CA ALA A 1045 10.26 -13.00 50.25
C ALA A 1045 8.77 -13.01 50.67
N ALA A 1046 8.39 -12.14 51.60
CA ALA A 1046 7.01 -12.03 52.07
C ALA A 1046 6.04 -11.61 50.95
N TRP A 1047 6.48 -10.83 49.97
CA TRP A 1047 5.68 -10.48 48.80
C TRP A 1047 5.50 -11.66 47.84
N LEU A 1048 6.55 -12.45 47.60
CA LEU A 1048 6.48 -13.66 46.77
C LEU A 1048 5.53 -14.72 47.35
N GLU A 1049 5.46 -14.84 48.67
CA GLU A 1049 4.47 -15.67 49.38
C GLU A 1049 3.04 -15.12 49.26
N ARG A 1050 2.85 -13.79 49.29
CA ARG A 1050 1.55 -13.16 48.99
C ARG A 1050 1.12 -13.38 47.54
N VAL A 1051 2.06 -13.30 46.58
CA VAL A 1051 1.80 -13.64 45.16
C VAL A 1051 1.34 -15.10 45.06
N SER A 1052 2.06 -16.02 45.70
CA SER A 1052 1.70 -17.45 45.74
C SER A 1052 0.29 -17.67 46.29
N SER A 1053 -0.04 -16.98 47.38
CA SER A 1053 -1.34 -17.09 48.06
C SER A 1053 -2.49 -16.51 47.24
N ALA A 1054 -2.27 -15.38 46.55
CA ALA A 1054 -3.26 -14.77 45.66
C ALA A 1054 -3.50 -15.62 44.40
N VAL A 1055 -2.44 -16.22 43.84
CA VAL A 1055 -2.54 -17.17 42.72
C VAL A 1055 -3.29 -18.44 43.12
N ALA A 1056 -3.12 -18.94 44.36
CA ALA A 1056 -3.93 -20.06 44.87
C ALA A 1056 -5.44 -19.73 44.93
N ALA A 1057 -5.78 -18.47 45.17
CA ALA A 1057 -7.16 -18.00 45.27
C ALA A 1057 -7.81 -17.69 43.91
N GLU A 1058 -7.03 -17.37 42.88
CA GLU A 1058 -7.54 -16.99 41.55
C GLU A 1058 -7.41 -18.12 40.52
N ARG A 1059 -8.49 -18.87 40.33
CA ARG A 1059 -8.59 -20.01 39.39
C ARG A 1059 -8.38 -19.65 37.92
N GLN A 1060 -8.47 -18.37 37.54
CA GLN A 1060 -8.15 -17.94 36.19
C GLN A 1060 -6.63 -17.95 35.89
N VAL A 1061 -5.75 -17.90 36.90
CA VAL A 1061 -4.28 -17.94 36.69
C VAL A 1061 -3.84 -19.33 36.24
N ARG A 1062 -3.24 -19.41 35.04
CA ARG A 1062 -2.76 -20.67 34.44
C ARG A 1062 -1.25 -20.79 34.40
N THR A 1063 -0.53 -19.67 34.44
CA THR A 1063 0.93 -19.66 34.52
C THR A 1063 1.38 -18.51 35.41
N LEU A 1064 2.27 -18.82 36.36
CA LEU A 1064 3.00 -17.85 37.17
C LEU A 1064 4.46 -17.86 36.74
N LEU A 1065 4.94 -16.73 36.22
CA LEU A 1065 6.31 -16.56 35.72
C LEU A 1065 7.09 -15.63 36.66
N TYR A 1066 8.34 -15.98 36.94
CA TYR A 1066 9.30 -15.03 37.51
C TYR A 1066 10.12 -14.40 36.38
N HIS A 1067 10.24 -13.08 36.37
CA HIS A 1067 11.14 -12.36 35.47
C HIS A 1067 12.52 -12.26 36.12
N GLU A 1068 13.44 -13.10 35.62
CA GLU A 1068 14.80 -13.31 36.13
C GLU A 1068 15.76 -12.39 35.37
N GLY A 1069 15.88 -11.15 35.86
CA GLY A 1069 16.68 -10.09 35.26
C GLY A 1069 16.12 -8.73 35.65
N ALA A 1070 16.90 -7.67 35.44
CA ALA A 1070 16.38 -6.32 35.60
C ALA A 1070 15.43 -5.98 34.43
N PRO A 1071 14.45 -5.08 34.61
CA PRO A 1071 13.51 -4.70 33.54
C PRO A 1071 14.13 -3.99 32.32
N ASP A 1072 15.43 -3.69 32.33
CA ASP A 1072 16.17 -3.13 31.20
C ASP A 1072 16.75 -4.26 30.33
N ILE A 1073 16.47 -4.20 29.02
CA ILE A 1073 16.93 -5.18 28.02
C ILE A 1073 18.46 -5.18 27.80
N HIS A 1074 19.17 -4.20 28.35
CA HIS A 1074 20.62 -4.06 28.30
C HIS A 1074 21.29 -4.06 29.68
N ALA A 1075 20.56 -4.47 30.73
CA ALA A 1075 21.08 -4.55 32.09
C ALA A 1075 22.35 -5.41 32.18
N ILE A 1076 23.35 -4.93 32.91
CA ILE A 1076 24.59 -5.68 33.13
C ILE A 1076 24.38 -6.83 34.12
N ALA A 1077 25.27 -7.83 34.12
CA ALA A 1077 25.15 -9.00 34.98
C ALA A 1077 24.95 -8.67 36.48
N ALA A 1078 25.58 -7.60 36.97
CA ALA A 1078 25.41 -7.12 38.35
C ALA A 1078 24.00 -6.57 38.64
N GLU A 1079 23.36 -5.91 37.68
CA GLU A 1079 21.98 -5.43 37.80
C GLU A 1079 21.01 -6.61 37.75
N ASN A 1080 21.20 -7.54 36.82
CA ASN A 1080 20.40 -8.77 36.72
C ASN A 1080 20.45 -9.61 38.02
N ALA A 1081 21.59 -9.62 38.73
CA ALA A 1081 21.73 -10.34 39.99
C ALA A 1081 20.85 -9.78 41.13
N ILE A 1082 20.56 -8.47 41.16
CA ILE A 1082 19.70 -7.84 42.17
C ILE A 1082 18.24 -8.31 42.03
N TRP A 1083 17.78 -8.41 40.79
CA TRP A 1083 16.40 -8.80 40.47
C TRP A 1083 16.19 -10.32 40.47
N SER A 1084 17.27 -11.10 40.38
CA SER A 1084 17.24 -12.57 40.45
C SER A 1084 16.44 -13.08 41.67
N VAL A 1085 15.78 -14.23 41.53
CA VAL A 1085 15.23 -14.97 42.68
C VAL A 1085 16.34 -15.48 43.61
N GLU A 1086 17.57 -15.65 43.11
CA GLU A 1086 18.75 -16.01 43.89
C GLU A 1086 19.47 -14.81 44.52
N SER A 1087 18.90 -13.59 44.46
CA SER A 1087 19.50 -12.39 45.08
C SER A 1087 19.81 -12.56 46.57
N ASP A 1088 19.04 -13.40 47.26
CA ASP A 1088 19.15 -13.66 48.68
C ASP A 1088 18.49 -15.00 49.07
N VAL A 1089 18.85 -15.52 50.25
CA VAL A 1089 18.35 -16.80 50.76
C VAL A 1089 16.86 -16.80 51.12
N ASN A 1090 16.27 -15.63 51.45
CA ASN A 1090 14.87 -15.53 51.82
C ASN A 1090 13.97 -15.65 50.58
N SER A 1091 14.36 -15.02 49.46
CA SER A 1091 13.71 -15.17 48.15
C SER A 1091 13.74 -16.61 47.65
N ILE A 1092 14.86 -17.32 47.82
CA ILE A 1092 14.97 -18.77 47.56
C ILE A 1092 14.03 -19.57 48.50
N GLY A 1093 13.96 -19.18 49.78
CA GLY A 1093 13.05 -19.78 50.76
C GLY A 1093 11.57 -19.63 50.37
N ALA A 1094 11.15 -18.45 49.95
CA ALA A 1094 9.79 -18.13 49.53
C ALA A 1094 9.30 -19.00 48.36
N MET A 1095 10.21 -19.46 47.48
CA MET A 1095 9.90 -20.41 46.40
C MET A 1095 9.47 -21.81 46.90
N SER A 1096 9.49 -22.08 48.21
CA SER A 1096 8.76 -23.21 48.81
C SER A 1096 7.24 -23.09 48.64
N SER A 1097 6.67 -21.88 48.73
CA SER A 1097 5.24 -21.64 48.51
C SER A 1097 4.84 -21.92 47.05
N TRP A 1098 5.70 -21.55 46.09
CA TRP A 1098 5.50 -21.84 44.66
C TRP A 1098 5.63 -23.33 44.35
N ARG A 1099 6.52 -24.07 45.03
CA ARG A 1099 6.56 -25.55 44.96
C ARG A 1099 5.24 -26.18 45.42
N ALA A 1100 4.65 -25.66 46.49
CA ALA A 1100 3.36 -26.13 47.00
C ALA A 1100 2.21 -25.87 46.00
N LEU A 1101 2.21 -24.70 45.32
CA LEU A 1101 1.25 -24.41 44.24
C LEU A 1101 1.28 -25.43 43.11
N ALA A 1102 2.47 -25.86 42.68
CA ALA A 1102 2.66 -26.70 41.49
C ALA A 1102 2.27 -28.18 41.67
N GLY A 1103 1.88 -28.61 42.88
CA GLY A 1103 1.30 -29.94 43.12
C GLY A 1103 2.28 -31.11 43.04
N ALA A 1104 3.59 -30.89 43.25
CA ALA A 1104 4.58 -31.96 43.27
C ALA A 1104 4.67 -32.64 44.65
N ALA A 1105 4.34 -33.94 44.69
CA ALA A 1105 4.57 -34.80 45.85
C ALA A 1105 6.06 -34.98 46.16
N GLY A 1106 6.37 -35.46 47.37
CA GLY A 1106 7.72 -35.40 47.95
C GLY A 1106 8.81 -36.13 47.17
N GLY A 1107 9.73 -35.35 46.58
CA GLY A 1107 11.11 -35.74 46.30
C GLY A 1107 12.05 -34.98 47.24
N ARG A 1108 12.97 -35.67 47.93
CA ARG A 1108 13.94 -35.03 48.83
C ARG A 1108 14.91 -34.16 48.03
N CYS A 1109 14.67 -32.84 48.03
CA CYS A 1109 15.65 -31.85 47.61
C CYS A 1109 16.87 -31.98 48.55
N GLN A 1110 18.06 -32.35 48.02
CA GLN A 1110 19.23 -32.66 48.86
C GLN A 1110 19.76 -31.39 49.55
N SER A 1111 19.44 -31.25 50.83
CA SER A 1111 19.95 -30.20 51.72
C SER A 1111 21.38 -30.50 52.19
N SER A 1112 22.34 -30.60 51.28
CA SER A 1112 23.74 -30.93 51.61
C SER A 1112 24.76 -30.40 50.60
N SER A 1113 24.99 -29.08 50.59
CA SER A 1113 26.19 -28.39 50.04
C SER A 1113 26.10 -26.86 50.12
N LEU A 1114 24.96 -26.30 50.54
CA LEU A 1114 24.64 -24.86 50.47
C LEU A 1114 25.40 -23.94 51.46
N ALA A 1115 26.51 -24.41 52.04
CA ALA A 1115 27.41 -23.62 52.88
C ALA A 1115 28.82 -23.63 52.28
N LYS A 1116 29.39 -22.43 52.09
CA LYS A 1116 30.75 -22.12 51.59
C LYS A 1116 30.99 -22.25 50.07
N SER A 1117 30.68 -21.18 49.35
CA SER A 1117 31.71 -20.49 48.54
C SER A 1117 31.30 -19.04 48.27
N PRO A 1118 32.10 -18.03 48.62
CA PRO A 1118 31.90 -16.68 48.11
C PRO A 1118 32.46 -16.59 46.68
N VAL A 1119 31.69 -15.96 45.79
CA VAL A 1119 32.10 -15.62 44.41
C VAL A 1119 31.91 -14.11 44.26
N GLY A 1120 32.87 -13.33 43.76
CA GLY A 1120 34.13 -13.70 43.10
C GLY A 1120 34.20 -13.04 41.74
#